data_AF-A0AAX6E4J0-F1
#
_entry.id   AF-A0AAX6E4J0-F1
#
_cell.length_a   1.000
_cell.length_b   1.000
_cell.length_c   1.000
_cell.angle_alpha   90.00
_cell.angle_beta   90.00
_cell.angle_gamma   90.00
#
_symmetry.space_group_name_H-M   'P 1'
#
loop_
_entity.id
_entity.type
_entity.pdbx_description
1 polymer ?
#
loop_
_entity_poly.entity_id
_entity_poly.type
_entity_poly.pdbx_seq_one_letter_code
_entity_poly.pdbx_strand_id
1 'polypeptide(L)'
;MEKSSTLLVHFDKSSPALANEIKEALEGSDGAAKADAMKKAIMLLLNGESLPHLFITIVRYVLPSEDHTVQKLLLLYLEIIDKTDPKGRVLPEMILICQNLRNNLQSPNEYIRGVTLRFLCRLCESEIIEPLIPSVLSNLDHRHPFIRRNALLAVMSIYRLPHGEQLVPDAPEMIERALATEQDPSAKRNAFLMLFNCDQARAVAYLLSHVDQVPEWNELMQMVALDLIRKVCRTNPAEKGKYIMIIVSLLTAPSAAVVYECASTLVSLSSAPTAIRSAATTYCQLLLSQSDNNVKLIVLDRLNELKSSHREIMMDMIMDVLRALSSPNLDIRRKTLDIALELITPRNIDEVVLTLKKEVVKTQSGELEKNGEYRQMLVQAIHSCAMKFPEVASTVVHLLMDFLGDSNVASAIDVVLFVREIIETNPKLRVSIITRLLDTFYQIRAARVCSCALWIIGEYCLSLSEVESGISTIKQCLGDLPFYTVSEEGETNDSLKKPQQVNSSVTVSSRRPAVLADGTYATQSAASETAVSAPAIVPGTLSSTGNLRSLILTGDFFLGAVVSCTLTKLVLRLEEVQPSKAEVNKQTTGALLIMTSMLQLGQSSYLPHPIDNDSYDRIVLCIRLLCNTGDAVRKIWLESCRQSFAKMLADKQFREMEEIKAKAQISYAQPDDLIDFYHLKGRRGMTQIELEDEVHDDLKRATGEFTKDGDDCNKLNRILQLTGFSDPVYAEAYVTVHHYDIVLDVTVINRTKETLQNLCLELATMGDLKLVERPQNYTLAPESSKQIKANIKVSSTETGVIFGNIVYETSNVLERTVVVLNDIHIDIMDYISPATCADVAFRNMWAEFEWENKVMFQPLLSLHSFKLLKCM
;
A
#
# COMPACT_ATOMS: atom_id res chain seq x y z
N MET A 1 -11.69 27.55 -17.57
CA MET A 1 -12.17 26.23 -17.10
C MET A 1 -11.82 25.22 -18.18
N GLU A 2 -10.76 24.45 -17.96
CA GLU A 2 -10.35 23.37 -18.86
C GLU A 2 -11.37 22.23 -18.76
N LYS A 3 -11.98 21.85 -19.89
CA LYS A 3 -12.87 20.68 -19.97
C LYS A 3 -12.00 19.42 -20.00
N SER A 4 -11.94 18.70 -18.89
CA SER A 4 -11.30 17.39 -18.80
C SER A 4 -12.17 16.31 -19.47
N SER A 5 -11.75 15.80 -20.63
CA SER A 5 -12.25 14.54 -21.20
C SER A 5 -11.08 13.57 -21.43
N THR A 6 -10.94 12.58 -20.54
CA THR A 6 -9.94 11.50 -20.57
C THR A 6 -10.40 10.31 -21.44
N LEU A 7 -10.74 10.56 -22.70
CA LEU A 7 -10.92 9.49 -23.68
C LEU A 7 -10.46 9.97 -25.06
N LEU A 8 -9.18 9.71 -25.39
CA LEU A 8 -8.66 9.87 -26.75
C LEU A 8 -9.12 8.67 -27.58
N VAL A 9 -10.23 8.81 -28.30
CA VAL A 9 -10.60 7.84 -29.34
C VAL A 9 -9.78 8.17 -30.57
N HIS A 10 -8.82 7.29 -30.89
CA HIS A 10 -8.04 7.42 -32.12
C HIS A 10 -8.97 7.40 -33.34
N PHE A 11 -8.98 8.49 -34.11
CA PHE A 11 -9.67 8.60 -35.38
C PHE A 11 -8.70 9.20 -36.39
N ASP A 12 -8.63 8.61 -37.60
CA ASP A 12 -7.76 9.11 -38.66
C ASP A 12 -8.12 10.56 -39.00
N LYS A 13 -7.09 11.40 -39.22
CA LYS A 13 -7.22 12.82 -39.56
C LYS A 13 -8.33 13.03 -40.60
N SER A 14 -9.17 14.04 -40.40
CA SER A 14 -10.21 14.35 -41.38
C SER A 14 -9.61 14.69 -42.75
N SER A 15 -10.06 13.97 -43.77
CA SER A 15 -9.97 14.44 -45.14
C SER A 15 -11.16 15.38 -45.39
N PRO A 16 -11.02 16.48 -46.16
CA PRO A 16 -12.16 17.30 -46.60
C PRO A 16 -13.25 16.47 -47.32
N ALA A 17 -12.91 15.30 -47.86
CA ALA A 17 -13.88 14.34 -48.39
C ALA A 17 -14.85 13.79 -47.31
N LEU A 18 -14.36 13.56 -46.09
CA LEU A 18 -15.16 13.03 -44.98
C LEU A 18 -16.20 14.06 -44.49
N ALA A 19 -15.84 15.34 -44.47
CA ALA A 19 -16.79 16.42 -44.12
C ALA A 19 -17.92 16.54 -45.14
N ASN A 20 -17.64 16.33 -46.42
CA ASN A 20 -18.64 16.32 -47.48
C ASN A 20 -19.52 15.05 -47.42
N GLU A 21 -18.95 13.88 -47.13
CA GLU A 21 -19.72 12.64 -46.92
C GLU A 21 -20.69 12.78 -45.74
N ILE A 22 -20.24 13.36 -44.62
CA ILE A 22 -21.09 13.65 -43.47
C ILE A 22 -22.21 14.61 -43.88
N LYS A 23 -21.90 15.67 -44.64
CA LYS A 23 -22.92 16.62 -45.10
C LYS A 23 -23.98 15.96 -45.97
N GLU A 24 -23.59 15.16 -46.96
CA GLU A 24 -24.52 14.44 -47.85
C GLU A 24 -25.40 13.45 -47.07
N ALA A 25 -24.82 12.72 -46.11
CA ALA A 25 -25.56 11.80 -45.26
C ALA A 25 -26.58 12.52 -44.36
N LEU A 26 -26.27 13.74 -43.89
CA LEU A 26 -27.20 14.55 -43.10
C LEU A 26 -28.34 15.15 -43.93
N GLU A 27 -28.13 15.43 -45.21
CA GLU A 27 -29.14 15.94 -46.14
C GLU A 27 -30.13 14.84 -46.60
N GLY A 28 -29.75 13.57 -46.48
CA GLY A 28 -30.61 12.43 -46.81
C GLY A 28 -31.88 12.32 -45.97
N SER A 29 -32.76 11.37 -46.29
CA SER A 29 -34.00 11.10 -45.51
C SER A 29 -33.86 9.92 -44.53
N ASP A 30 -32.78 9.14 -44.61
CA ASP A 30 -32.57 7.97 -43.76
C ASP A 30 -32.12 8.35 -42.34
N GLY A 31 -32.90 7.97 -41.33
CA GLY A 31 -32.62 8.25 -39.92
C GLY A 31 -31.37 7.53 -39.40
N ALA A 32 -31.10 6.31 -39.88
CA ALA A 32 -29.91 5.55 -39.45
C ALA A 32 -28.62 6.18 -39.98
N ALA A 33 -28.59 6.51 -41.28
CA ALA A 33 -27.49 7.26 -41.89
C ALA A 33 -27.26 8.61 -41.21
N LYS A 34 -28.32 9.36 -40.87
CA LYS A 34 -28.22 10.61 -40.10
C LYS A 34 -27.61 10.40 -38.73
N ALA A 35 -28.02 9.35 -38.01
CA ALA A 35 -27.49 9.05 -36.68
C ALA A 35 -25.99 8.73 -36.75
N ASP A 36 -25.55 7.94 -37.72
CA ASP A 36 -24.12 7.63 -37.89
C ASP A 36 -23.31 8.84 -38.36
N ALA A 37 -23.85 9.67 -39.24
CA ALA A 37 -23.24 10.94 -39.63
C ALA A 37 -23.09 11.90 -38.44
N MET A 38 -24.10 11.99 -37.57
CA MET A 38 -24.04 12.79 -36.34
C MET A 38 -23.00 12.26 -35.35
N LYS A 39 -22.85 10.93 -35.19
CA LYS A 39 -21.78 10.34 -34.36
C LYS A 39 -20.40 10.71 -34.90
N LYS A 40 -20.18 10.56 -36.21
CA LYS A 40 -18.91 10.97 -36.87
C LYS A 40 -18.62 12.45 -36.62
N ALA A 41 -19.62 13.33 -36.79
CA ALA A 41 -19.47 14.77 -36.54
C ALA A 41 -19.10 15.11 -35.09
N ILE A 42 -19.73 14.45 -34.11
CA ILE A 42 -19.43 14.63 -32.68
C ILE A 42 -18.00 14.17 -32.36
N MET A 43 -17.56 13.05 -32.93
CA MET A 43 -16.20 12.54 -32.72
C MET A 43 -15.13 13.50 -33.26
N LEU A 44 -15.35 14.08 -34.45
CA LEU A 44 -14.43 15.08 -35.01
C LEU A 44 -14.35 16.34 -34.15
N LEU A 45 -15.49 16.81 -33.62
CA LEU A 45 -15.51 17.93 -32.68
C LEU A 45 -14.77 17.63 -31.37
N LEU A 46 -14.92 16.42 -30.81
CA LEU A 46 -14.19 16.02 -29.59
C LEU A 46 -12.68 15.94 -29.80
N ASN A 47 -12.23 15.66 -31.03
CA ASN A 47 -10.82 15.67 -31.41
C ASN A 47 -10.25 17.08 -31.64
N GLY A 48 -11.06 18.14 -31.46
CA GLY A 48 -10.63 19.53 -31.60
C GLY A 48 -10.77 20.09 -33.03
N GLU A 49 -11.39 19.37 -33.96
CA GLU A 49 -11.61 19.85 -35.32
C GLU A 49 -12.95 20.61 -35.41
N SER A 50 -12.90 21.92 -35.66
CA SER A 50 -14.11 22.72 -35.88
C SER A 50 -14.60 22.59 -37.33
N LEU A 51 -15.89 22.25 -37.53
CA LEU A 51 -16.53 22.17 -38.84
C LEU A 51 -17.72 23.14 -38.96
N PRO A 52 -17.49 24.46 -39.15
CA PRO A 52 -18.56 25.46 -39.17
C PRO A 52 -19.62 25.23 -40.26
N HIS A 53 -19.22 24.66 -41.41
CA HIS A 53 -20.12 24.41 -42.53
C HIS A 53 -21.17 23.32 -42.25
N LEU A 54 -20.91 22.41 -41.30
CA LEU A 54 -21.87 21.39 -40.90
C LEU A 54 -22.98 21.96 -40.00
N PHE A 55 -22.71 23.05 -39.28
CA PHE A 55 -23.66 23.63 -38.33
C PHE A 55 -24.97 24.04 -39.01
N ILE A 56 -24.89 24.74 -40.15
CA ILE A 56 -26.07 25.15 -40.94
C ILE A 56 -26.83 23.93 -41.47
N THR A 57 -26.11 22.91 -41.96
CA THR A 57 -26.73 21.66 -42.44
C THR A 57 -27.47 20.93 -41.31
N ILE A 58 -26.88 20.88 -40.12
CA ILE A 58 -27.49 20.26 -38.94
C ILE A 58 -28.76 21.02 -38.51
N VAL A 59 -28.70 22.36 -38.44
CA VAL A 59 -29.88 23.19 -38.11
C VAL A 59 -30.99 22.98 -39.14
N ARG A 60 -30.67 22.80 -40.43
CA ARG A 60 -31.68 22.64 -41.49
C ARG A 60 -32.27 21.24 -41.58
N TYR A 61 -31.46 20.18 -41.47
CA TYR A 61 -31.86 18.81 -41.81
C TYR A 61 -31.93 17.83 -40.63
N VAL A 62 -31.32 18.17 -39.49
CA VAL A 62 -31.30 17.34 -38.27
C VAL A 62 -32.27 17.87 -37.22
N LEU A 63 -32.32 19.20 -37.03
CA LEU A 63 -33.24 19.86 -36.09
C LEU A 63 -34.72 19.45 -36.27
N PRO A 64 -35.28 19.35 -37.50
CA PRO A 64 -36.68 18.96 -37.69
C PRO A 64 -36.93 17.44 -37.66
N SER A 65 -35.91 16.60 -37.42
CA SER A 65 -36.07 15.14 -37.42
C SER A 65 -36.93 14.65 -36.26
N GLU A 66 -37.87 13.74 -36.53
CA GLU A 66 -38.71 13.12 -35.49
C GLU A 66 -38.04 11.91 -34.81
N ASP A 67 -36.89 11.45 -35.31
CA ASP A 67 -36.16 10.32 -34.76
C ASP A 67 -35.51 10.67 -33.41
N HIS A 68 -35.93 9.96 -32.35
CA HIS A 68 -35.44 10.15 -30.99
C HIS A 68 -33.92 9.92 -30.82
N THR A 69 -33.30 9.08 -31.66
CA THR A 69 -31.87 8.81 -31.63
C THR A 69 -31.09 9.98 -32.22
N VAL A 70 -31.58 10.49 -33.36
CA VAL A 70 -31.02 11.68 -34.01
C VAL A 70 -31.16 12.91 -33.13
N GLN A 71 -32.33 13.12 -32.49
CA GLN A 71 -32.54 14.21 -31.53
C GLN A 71 -31.61 14.12 -30.32
N LYS A 72 -31.37 12.93 -29.78
CA LYS A 72 -30.40 12.75 -28.68
C LYS A 72 -28.98 13.14 -29.11
N LEU A 73 -28.55 12.70 -30.30
CA LEU A 73 -27.24 13.04 -30.85
C LEU A 73 -27.12 14.54 -31.15
N LEU A 74 -28.20 15.18 -31.61
CA LEU A 74 -28.27 16.62 -31.77
C LEU A 74 -28.02 17.36 -30.45
N LEU A 75 -28.64 16.94 -29.35
CA LEU A 75 -28.41 17.57 -28.03
C LEU A 75 -26.94 17.39 -27.57
N LEU A 76 -26.32 16.24 -27.82
CA LEU A 76 -24.89 16.03 -27.54
C LEU A 76 -23.99 16.93 -28.40
N TYR A 77 -24.32 17.08 -29.68
CA TYR A 77 -23.63 17.99 -30.57
C TYR A 77 -23.74 19.45 -30.06
N LEU A 78 -24.94 19.88 -29.68
CA LEU A 78 -25.20 21.21 -29.13
C LEU A 78 -24.51 21.49 -27.78
N GLU A 79 -24.07 20.45 -27.06
CA GLU A 79 -23.29 20.61 -25.81
C GLU A 79 -21.83 20.96 -26.08
N ILE A 80 -21.30 20.53 -27.23
CA ILE A 80 -19.89 20.63 -27.57
C ILE A 80 -19.57 21.92 -28.34
N ILE A 81 -20.46 22.34 -29.25
CA ILE A 81 -20.22 23.53 -30.09
C ILE A 81 -20.15 24.83 -29.28
N ASP A 82 -19.41 25.80 -29.81
CA ASP A 82 -19.48 27.19 -29.34
C ASP A 82 -20.81 27.83 -29.74
N LYS A 83 -21.52 28.38 -28.76
CA LYS A 83 -22.85 28.99 -28.94
C LYS A 83 -22.79 30.50 -29.20
N THR A 84 -21.60 31.07 -29.03
CA THR A 84 -21.34 32.50 -29.12
C THR A 84 -20.31 32.80 -30.19
N ASP A 85 -20.47 33.94 -30.86
CA ASP A 85 -19.45 34.53 -31.71
C ASP A 85 -18.14 34.81 -30.94
N PRO A 86 -17.01 35.06 -31.64
CA PRO A 86 -15.77 35.54 -31.03
C PRO A 86 -15.90 36.83 -30.20
N LYS A 87 -17.03 37.55 -30.35
CA LYS A 87 -17.38 38.76 -29.60
C LYS A 87 -18.30 38.50 -28.39
N GLY A 88 -18.62 37.23 -28.10
CA GLY A 88 -19.46 36.82 -26.97
C GLY A 88 -20.98 36.99 -27.19
N ARG A 89 -21.44 37.25 -28.42
CA ARG A 89 -22.88 37.34 -28.74
C ARG A 89 -23.41 35.99 -29.19
N VAL A 90 -24.64 35.65 -28.83
CA VAL A 90 -25.26 34.38 -29.23
C VAL A 90 -25.48 34.34 -30.75
N LEU A 91 -25.19 33.18 -31.36
CA LEU A 91 -25.36 32.95 -32.79
C LEU A 91 -26.83 33.08 -33.21
N PRO A 92 -27.17 33.73 -34.34
CA PRO A 92 -28.55 33.88 -34.80
C PRO A 92 -29.30 32.55 -34.97
N GLU A 93 -28.60 31.50 -35.41
CA GLU A 93 -29.12 30.14 -35.57
C GLU A 93 -29.60 29.54 -34.24
N MET A 94 -29.09 30.04 -33.12
CA MET A 94 -29.48 29.61 -31.78
C MET A 94 -30.94 29.94 -31.46
N ILE A 95 -31.53 30.94 -32.13
CA ILE A 95 -32.96 31.26 -32.00
C ILE A 95 -33.82 30.07 -32.48
N LEU A 96 -33.44 29.44 -33.59
CA LEU A 96 -34.14 28.26 -34.12
C LEU A 96 -33.97 27.06 -33.17
N ILE A 97 -32.78 26.90 -32.61
CA ILE A 97 -32.50 25.88 -31.60
C ILE A 97 -33.34 26.12 -30.35
N CYS A 98 -33.47 27.35 -29.86
CA CYS A 98 -34.34 27.70 -28.73
C CYS A 98 -35.79 27.29 -29.00
N GLN A 99 -36.32 27.59 -30.19
CA GLN A 99 -37.69 27.20 -30.54
C GLN A 99 -37.86 25.67 -30.59
N ASN A 100 -36.86 24.94 -31.11
CA ASN A 100 -36.88 23.48 -31.11
C ASN A 100 -36.80 22.89 -29.69
N LEU A 101 -35.91 23.42 -28.83
CA LEU A 101 -35.81 23.01 -27.43
C LEU A 101 -37.13 23.26 -26.70
N ARG A 102 -37.79 24.40 -26.92
CA ARG A 102 -39.12 24.68 -26.37
C ARG A 102 -40.15 23.64 -26.81
N ASN A 103 -40.17 23.29 -28.10
CA ASN A 103 -41.06 22.25 -28.62
C ASN A 103 -40.75 20.88 -28.00
N ASN A 104 -39.47 20.53 -27.84
CA ASN A 104 -39.04 19.28 -27.22
C ASN A 104 -39.47 19.18 -25.75
N LEU A 105 -39.41 20.29 -24.99
CA LEU A 105 -39.92 20.36 -23.61
C LEU A 105 -41.44 20.18 -23.50
N GLN A 106 -42.18 20.43 -24.60
CA GLN A 106 -43.62 20.26 -24.70
C GLN A 106 -44.03 19.00 -25.49
N SER A 107 -43.06 18.21 -25.96
CA SER A 107 -43.29 17.03 -26.79
C SER A 107 -44.17 15.99 -26.09
N PRO A 108 -45.07 15.28 -26.76
CA PRO A 108 -45.79 14.16 -26.14
C PRO A 108 -44.85 13.02 -25.71
N ASN A 109 -43.63 12.96 -26.26
CA ASN A 109 -42.64 11.95 -25.92
C ASN A 109 -41.86 12.33 -24.65
N GLU A 110 -42.12 11.59 -23.58
CA GLU A 110 -41.53 11.83 -22.25
C GLU A 110 -40.01 11.64 -22.22
N TYR A 111 -39.47 10.77 -23.07
CA TYR A 111 -38.03 10.56 -23.20
C TYR A 111 -37.35 11.80 -23.78
N ILE A 112 -37.91 12.36 -24.86
CA ILE A 112 -37.39 13.59 -25.49
C ILE A 112 -37.41 14.73 -24.46
N ARG A 113 -38.54 14.94 -23.77
CA ARG A 113 -38.64 15.94 -22.68
C ARG A 113 -37.53 15.78 -21.64
N GLY A 114 -37.36 14.57 -21.10
CA GLY A 114 -36.38 14.34 -20.03
C GLY A 114 -34.92 14.46 -20.48
N VAL A 115 -34.59 14.04 -21.71
CA VAL A 115 -33.23 14.24 -22.26
C VAL A 115 -32.99 15.72 -22.54
N THR A 116 -33.97 16.46 -23.04
CA THR A 116 -33.87 17.91 -23.23
C THR A 116 -33.68 18.63 -21.89
N LEU A 117 -34.45 18.30 -20.84
CA LEU A 117 -34.26 18.87 -19.50
C LEU A 117 -32.85 18.60 -18.95
N ARG A 118 -32.30 17.40 -19.19
CA ARG A 118 -30.92 17.08 -18.81
C ARG A 118 -29.89 17.88 -19.60
N PHE A 119 -30.13 18.10 -20.88
CA PHE A 119 -29.28 18.94 -21.71
C PHE A 119 -29.25 20.40 -21.21
N LEU A 120 -30.40 20.95 -20.79
CA LEU A 120 -30.46 22.30 -20.23
C LEU A 120 -29.58 22.47 -18.98
N CYS A 121 -29.32 21.39 -18.24
CA CYS A 121 -28.43 21.43 -17.07
C CYS A 121 -26.97 21.76 -17.42
N ARG A 122 -26.61 21.72 -18.71
CA ARG A 122 -25.25 21.95 -19.22
C ARG A 122 -25.13 23.22 -20.06
N LEU A 123 -26.22 23.99 -20.20
CA LEU A 123 -26.21 25.28 -20.87
C LEU A 123 -25.81 26.39 -19.89
N CYS A 124 -25.01 27.33 -20.37
CA CYS A 124 -24.51 28.45 -19.56
C CYS A 124 -25.04 29.81 -20.05
N GLU A 125 -25.59 29.87 -21.26
CA GLU A 125 -25.97 31.12 -21.91
C GLU A 125 -27.38 31.55 -21.48
N SER A 126 -27.47 32.60 -20.66
CA SER A 126 -28.75 33.09 -20.11
C SER A 126 -29.76 33.49 -21.19
N GLU A 127 -29.32 34.07 -22.31
CA GLU A 127 -30.18 34.48 -23.43
C GLU A 127 -30.90 33.29 -24.10
N ILE A 128 -30.30 32.10 -24.08
CA ILE A 128 -30.89 30.86 -24.62
C ILE A 128 -31.88 30.26 -23.61
N ILE A 129 -31.57 30.38 -22.33
CA ILE A 129 -32.30 29.73 -21.23
C ILE A 129 -33.56 30.50 -20.88
N GLU A 130 -33.51 31.83 -20.83
CA GLU A 130 -34.62 32.70 -20.41
C GLU A 130 -35.94 32.39 -21.16
N PRO A 131 -35.95 32.23 -22.50
CA PRO A 131 -37.17 31.87 -23.23
C PRO A 131 -37.71 30.45 -22.94
N LEU A 132 -36.92 29.57 -22.32
CA LEU A 132 -37.27 28.18 -22.03
C LEU A 132 -37.82 27.98 -20.62
N ILE A 133 -37.56 28.91 -19.70
CA ILE A 133 -37.94 28.82 -18.28
C ILE A 133 -39.41 28.45 -18.08
N PRO A 134 -40.41 29.07 -18.73
CA PRO A 134 -41.82 28.71 -18.52
C PRO A 134 -42.13 27.24 -18.88
N SER A 135 -41.48 26.71 -19.92
CA SER A 135 -41.61 25.30 -20.31
C SER A 135 -40.89 24.36 -19.35
N VAL A 136 -39.79 24.79 -18.72
CA VAL A 136 -39.11 24.01 -17.68
C VAL A 136 -39.96 23.94 -16.42
N LEU A 137 -40.51 25.08 -15.98
CA LEU A 137 -41.34 25.14 -14.77
C LEU A 137 -42.63 24.33 -14.90
N SER A 138 -43.31 24.36 -16.06
CA SER A 138 -44.52 23.54 -16.28
C SER A 138 -44.26 22.03 -16.21
N ASN A 139 -43.02 21.59 -16.41
CA ASN A 139 -42.64 20.18 -16.28
C ASN A 139 -42.43 19.73 -14.82
N LEU A 140 -42.45 20.64 -13.83
CA LEU A 140 -42.43 20.29 -12.40
C LEU A 140 -43.71 19.56 -11.97
N ASP A 141 -44.86 19.90 -12.57
CA ASP A 141 -46.16 19.28 -12.27
C ASP A 141 -46.52 18.13 -13.23
N HIS A 142 -45.54 17.65 -14.01
CA HIS A 142 -45.79 16.58 -14.98
C HIS A 142 -46.20 15.28 -14.30
N ARG A 143 -47.10 14.50 -14.92
CA ARG A 143 -47.62 13.24 -14.35
C ARG A 143 -46.53 12.20 -14.10
N HIS A 144 -45.54 12.14 -15.00
CA HIS A 144 -44.48 11.14 -14.96
C HIS A 144 -43.27 11.58 -14.08
N PRO A 145 -42.85 10.79 -13.06
CA PRO A 145 -41.74 11.14 -12.16
C PRO A 145 -40.39 11.38 -12.86
N PHE A 146 -40.10 10.62 -13.92
CA PHE A 146 -38.91 10.81 -14.77
C PHE A 146 -38.75 12.25 -15.27
N ILE A 147 -39.85 12.93 -15.60
CA ILE A 147 -39.81 14.31 -16.08
C ILE A 147 -39.60 15.25 -14.90
N ARG A 148 -40.39 15.11 -13.83
CA ARG A 148 -40.27 15.94 -12.62
C ARG A 148 -38.87 15.93 -12.04
N ARG A 149 -38.22 14.76 -11.92
CA ARG A 149 -36.85 14.65 -11.40
C ARG A 149 -35.81 15.38 -12.26
N ASN A 150 -35.97 15.38 -13.58
CA ASN A 150 -35.06 16.08 -14.50
C ASN A 150 -35.40 17.58 -14.56
N ALA A 151 -36.67 17.94 -14.40
CA ALA A 151 -37.11 19.33 -14.30
C ALA A 151 -36.53 20.01 -13.05
N LEU A 152 -36.56 19.32 -11.90
CA LEU A 152 -35.92 19.79 -10.66
C LEU A 152 -34.42 20.04 -10.83
N LEU A 153 -33.71 19.13 -11.51
CA LEU A 153 -32.29 19.33 -11.82
C LEU A 153 -32.06 20.52 -12.76
N ALA A 154 -32.90 20.69 -13.78
CA ALA A 154 -32.83 21.80 -14.71
C ALA A 154 -33.06 23.14 -14.00
N VAL A 155 -34.08 23.25 -13.14
CA VAL A 155 -34.33 24.45 -12.33
C VAL A 155 -33.13 24.73 -11.42
N MET A 156 -32.60 23.70 -10.75
CA MET A 156 -31.41 23.84 -9.91
C MET A 156 -30.20 24.37 -10.69
N SER A 157 -29.95 23.86 -11.89
CA SER A 157 -28.84 24.35 -12.74
C SER A 157 -29.05 25.78 -13.20
N ILE A 158 -30.28 26.15 -13.57
CA ILE A 158 -30.61 27.51 -14.02
C ILE A 158 -30.39 28.51 -12.89
N TYR A 159 -30.83 28.15 -11.67
CA TYR A 159 -30.66 29.00 -10.49
C TYR A 159 -29.17 29.21 -10.12
N ARG A 160 -28.30 28.22 -10.38
CA ARG A 160 -26.85 28.29 -10.11
C ARG A 160 -26.06 29.11 -11.14
N LEU A 161 -26.67 29.54 -12.24
CA LEU A 161 -26.00 30.39 -13.23
C LEU A 161 -25.71 31.78 -12.65
N PRO A 162 -24.73 32.52 -13.21
CA PRO A 162 -24.53 33.92 -12.88
C PRO A 162 -25.83 34.71 -13.12
N HIS A 163 -26.33 35.40 -12.09
CA HIS A 163 -27.64 36.08 -12.09
C HIS A 163 -28.87 35.16 -12.26
N GLY A 164 -28.73 33.84 -12.11
CA GLY A 164 -29.82 32.88 -12.21
C GLY A 164 -30.95 33.08 -11.19
N GLU A 165 -30.63 33.63 -10.02
CA GLU A 165 -31.60 34.01 -8.99
C GLU A 165 -32.61 35.06 -9.49
N GLN A 166 -32.19 35.94 -10.43
CA GLN A 166 -33.08 36.93 -11.04
C GLN A 166 -33.95 36.33 -12.14
N LEU A 167 -33.50 35.25 -12.79
CA LEU A 167 -34.24 34.57 -13.84
C LEU A 167 -35.42 33.77 -13.27
N VAL A 168 -35.25 33.16 -12.08
CA VAL A 168 -36.32 32.41 -11.39
C VAL A 168 -36.32 32.76 -9.88
N PRO A 169 -36.82 33.95 -9.50
CA PRO A 169 -36.78 34.40 -8.10
C PRO A 169 -37.60 33.50 -7.16
N ASP A 170 -38.76 33.03 -7.62
CA ASP A 170 -39.67 32.21 -6.83
C ASP A 170 -39.28 30.71 -6.78
N ALA A 171 -38.10 30.34 -7.32
CA ALA A 171 -37.69 28.94 -7.44
C ALA A 171 -37.67 28.19 -6.10
N PRO A 172 -37.08 28.75 -5.01
CA PRO A 172 -37.07 28.07 -3.71
C PRO A 172 -38.48 27.78 -3.17
N GLU A 173 -39.42 28.73 -3.32
CA GLU A 173 -40.82 28.58 -2.88
C GLU A 173 -41.59 27.53 -3.69
N MET A 174 -41.33 27.47 -4.99
CA MET A 174 -41.93 26.46 -5.86
C MET A 174 -41.40 25.06 -5.52
N ILE A 175 -40.11 24.91 -5.27
CA ILE A 175 -39.51 23.61 -4.94
C ILE A 175 -39.90 23.14 -3.55
N GLU A 176 -40.05 24.02 -2.58
CA GLU A 176 -40.57 23.68 -1.26
C GLU A 176 -41.99 23.09 -1.34
N ARG A 177 -42.87 23.71 -2.14
CA ARG A 177 -44.21 23.18 -2.43
C ARG A 177 -44.16 21.85 -3.16
N ALA A 178 -43.31 21.71 -4.16
CA ALA A 178 -43.12 20.46 -4.89
C ALA A 178 -42.64 19.34 -3.95
N LEU A 179 -41.66 19.63 -3.08
CA LEU A 179 -41.08 18.69 -2.13
C LEU A 179 -42.12 18.14 -1.14
N ALA A 180 -43.07 18.97 -0.70
CA ALA A 180 -44.15 18.55 0.20
C ALA A 180 -45.14 17.56 -0.46
N THR A 181 -45.36 17.69 -1.77
CA THR A 181 -46.29 16.84 -2.52
C THR A 181 -45.65 15.60 -3.14
N GLU A 182 -44.34 15.65 -3.39
CA GLU A 182 -43.62 14.64 -4.18
C GLU A 182 -43.49 13.30 -3.44
N GLN A 183 -43.86 12.22 -4.16
CA GLN A 183 -43.82 10.85 -3.64
C GLN A 183 -42.65 10.05 -4.21
N ASP A 184 -42.13 10.41 -5.38
CA ASP A 184 -41.01 9.69 -5.99
C ASP A 184 -39.69 10.00 -5.24
N PRO A 185 -38.96 8.99 -4.73
CA PRO A 185 -37.74 9.21 -3.95
C PRO A 185 -36.65 9.99 -4.69
N SER A 186 -36.51 9.78 -6.01
CA SER A 186 -35.48 10.44 -6.81
C SER A 186 -35.81 11.91 -7.05
N ALA A 187 -37.07 12.21 -7.37
CA ALA A 187 -37.55 13.59 -7.48
C ALA A 187 -37.46 14.31 -6.13
N LYS A 188 -37.93 13.68 -5.04
CA LYS A 188 -37.87 14.24 -3.68
C LYS A 188 -36.45 14.58 -3.26
N ARG A 189 -35.48 13.69 -3.52
CA ARG A 189 -34.05 13.92 -3.29
C ARG A 189 -33.52 15.11 -4.09
N ASN A 190 -33.89 15.26 -5.36
CA ASN A 190 -33.43 16.38 -6.19
C ASN A 190 -34.04 17.71 -5.75
N ALA A 191 -35.31 17.73 -5.34
CA ALA A 191 -35.96 18.90 -4.77
C ALA A 191 -35.26 19.35 -3.48
N PHE A 192 -34.99 18.41 -2.57
CA PHE A 192 -34.26 18.71 -1.34
C PHE A 192 -32.81 19.17 -1.60
N LEU A 193 -32.11 18.53 -2.55
CA LEU A 193 -30.76 18.95 -2.95
C LEU A 193 -30.76 20.38 -3.52
N MET A 194 -31.78 20.75 -4.28
CA MET A 194 -31.90 22.12 -4.78
C MET A 194 -32.07 23.10 -3.62
N LEU A 195 -33.00 22.84 -2.69
CA LEU A 195 -33.17 23.69 -1.50
C LEU A 195 -31.87 23.80 -0.70
N PHE A 196 -31.16 22.69 -0.47
CA PHE A 196 -29.87 22.71 0.21
C PHE A 196 -28.85 23.67 -0.43
N ASN A 197 -28.81 23.76 -1.75
CA ASN A 197 -27.85 24.60 -2.46
C ASN A 197 -28.32 26.04 -2.65
N CYS A 198 -29.62 26.27 -2.83
CA CYS A 198 -30.20 27.58 -3.14
C CYS A 198 -30.66 28.33 -1.89
N ASP A 199 -31.34 27.67 -0.95
CA ASP A 199 -31.84 28.25 0.29
C ASP A 199 -31.70 27.24 1.44
N GLN A 200 -30.54 27.28 2.10
CA GLN A 200 -30.18 26.36 3.17
C GLN A 200 -31.14 26.46 4.37
N ALA A 201 -31.76 27.62 4.63
CA ALA A 201 -32.66 27.79 5.76
C ALA A 201 -33.96 26.97 5.58
N ARG A 202 -34.53 26.98 4.38
CA ARG A 202 -35.71 26.16 4.04
C ARG A 202 -35.40 24.66 4.08
N ALA A 203 -34.23 24.26 3.59
CA ALA A 203 -33.80 22.86 3.67
C ALA A 203 -33.68 22.38 5.12
N VAL A 204 -33.11 23.20 6.01
CA VAL A 204 -33.03 22.91 7.45
C VAL A 204 -34.42 22.84 8.08
N ALA A 205 -35.31 23.78 7.78
CA ALA A 205 -36.69 23.75 8.30
C ALA A 205 -37.44 22.48 7.86
N TYR A 206 -37.26 22.05 6.61
CA TYR A 206 -37.83 20.80 6.11
C TYR A 206 -37.26 19.57 6.83
N LEU A 207 -35.93 19.50 7.02
CA LEU A 207 -35.29 18.40 7.75
C LEU A 207 -35.78 18.34 9.21
N LEU A 208 -35.82 19.48 9.91
CA LEU A 208 -36.20 19.55 11.32
C LEU A 208 -37.68 19.28 11.57
N SER A 209 -38.56 19.55 10.59
CA SER A 209 -39.98 19.20 10.68
C SER A 209 -40.26 17.71 10.46
N HIS A 210 -39.32 16.95 9.90
CA HIS A 210 -39.48 15.54 9.55
C HIS A 210 -38.45 14.62 10.23
N VAL A 211 -37.85 15.05 11.36
CA VAL A 211 -36.77 14.32 12.05
C VAL A 211 -37.12 12.85 12.31
N ASP A 212 -38.32 12.57 12.79
CA ASP A 212 -38.75 11.20 13.13
C ASP A 212 -38.86 10.28 11.91
N GLN A 213 -39.08 10.85 10.71
CA GLN A 213 -39.21 10.12 9.45
C GLN A 213 -37.88 9.95 8.70
N VAL A 214 -36.81 10.62 9.13
CA VAL A 214 -35.49 10.57 8.45
C VAL A 214 -34.95 9.13 8.32
N PRO A 215 -35.08 8.24 9.32
CA PRO A 215 -34.66 6.84 9.16
C PRO A 215 -35.45 6.05 8.10
N GLU A 216 -36.68 6.46 7.79
CA GLU A 216 -37.53 5.85 6.77
C GLU A 216 -37.26 6.39 5.36
N TRP A 217 -36.47 7.47 5.24
CA TRP A 217 -36.11 8.02 3.94
C TRP A 217 -35.25 7.05 3.12
N ASN A 218 -35.32 7.17 1.80
CA ASN A 218 -34.43 6.44 0.91
C ASN A 218 -32.96 6.82 1.19
N GLU A 219 -32.05 5.85 1.01
CA GLU A 219 -30.60 6.02 1.13
C GLU A 219 -30.08 7.32 0.49
N LEU A 220 -30.46 7.60 -0.77
CA LEU A 220 -29.97 8.78 -1.49
C LEU A 220 -30.40 10.11 -0.84
N MET A 221 -31.56 10.12 -0.18
CA MET A 221 -32.07 11.28 0.55
C MET A 221 -31.35 11.43 1.89
N GLN A 222 -31.11 10.32 2.61
CA GLN A 222 -30.35 10.31 3.86
C GLN A 222 -28.92 10.85 3.65
N MET A 223 -28.27 10.47 2.55
CA MET A 223 -26.92 10.96 2.20
C MET A 223 -26.89 12.48 1.99
N VAL A 224 -27.87 13.05 1.27
CA VAL A 224 -27.97 14.51 1.10
C VAL A 224 -28.29 15.23 2.42
N ALA A 225 -29.10 14.61 3.28
CA ALA A 225 -29.37 15.13 4.62
C ALA A 225 -28.10 15.18 5.49
N LEU A 226 -27.26 14.14 5.44
CA LEU A 226 -25.97 14.13 6.12
C LEU A 226 -25.03 15.22 5.60
N ASP A 227 -24.98 15.45 4.29
CA ASP A 227 -24.21 16.55 3.69
C ASP A 227 -24.69 17.93 4.17
N LEU A 228 -26.01 18.14 4.22
CA LEU A 228 -26.60 19.35 4.79
C LEU A 228 -26.19 19.52 6.25
N ILE A 229 -26.31 18.47 7.08
CA ILE A 229 -25.93 18.49 8.49
C ILE A 229 -24.45 18.88 8.65
N ARG A 230 -23.54 18.27 7.87
CA ARG A 230 -22.11 18.61 7.88
C ARG A 230 -21.87 20.08 7.61
N LYS A 231 -22.52 20.63 6.58
CA LYS A 231 -22.38 22.05 6.20
C LYS A 231 -22.95 22.98 7.27
N VAL A 232 -24.16 22.71 7.77
CA VAL A 232 -24.83 23.54 8.80
C VAL A 232 -24.04 23.55 10.11
N CYS A 233 -23.55 22.40 10.56
CA CYS A 233 -22.79 22.29 11.81
C CYS A 233 -21.44 23.03 11.78
N ARG A 234 -20.85 23.22 10.58
CA ARG A 234 -19.64 24.04 10.39
C ARG A 234 -19.97 25.53 10.46
N THR A 235 -21.10 25.95 9.91
CA THR A 235 -21.53 27.37 9.94
C THR A 235 -22.05 27.79 11.31
N ASN A 236 -22.85 26.93 11.97
CA ASN A 236 -23.54 27.23 13.24
C ASN A 236 -23.24 26.15 14.30
N PRO A 237 -22.12 26.27 15.07
CA PRO A 237 -21.73 25.28 16.06
C PRO A 237 -22.70 25.13 17.26
N ALA A 238 -23.49 26.17 17.55
CA ALA A 238 -24.39 26.18 18.71
C ALA A 238 -25.55 25.18 18.60
N GLU A 239 -25.94 24.79 17.38
CA GLU A 239 -27.08 23.89 17.16
C GLU A 239 -26.69 22.42 16.94
N LYS A 240 -25.40 22.07 17.09
CA LYS A 240 -24.87 20.72 16.84
C LYS A 240 -25.65 19.60 17.55
N GLY A 241 -26.12 19.84 18.77
CA GLY A 241 -26.81 18.84 19.58
C GLY A 241 -28.06 18.25 18.89
N LYS A 242 -28.88 19.09 18.23
CA LYS A 242 -30.08 18.63 17.52
C LYS A 242 -29.74 17.70 16.36
N TYR A 243 -28.69 18.04 15.60
CA TYR A 243 -28.26 17.27 14.44
C TYR A 243 -27.51 15.99 14.82
N ILE A 244 -26.77 15.98 15.92
CA ILE A 244 -26.13 14.76 16.44
C ILE A 244 -27.19 13.69 16.77
N MET A 245 -28.33 14.07 17.34
CA MET A 245 -29.44 13.13 17.59
C MET A 245 -29.95 12.48 16.30
N ILE A 246 -30.04 13.24 15.20
CA ILE A 246 -30.42 12.71 13.88
C ILE A 246 -29.36 11.71 13.39
N ILE A 247 -28.07 12.05 13.47
CA ILE A 247 -26.97 11.16 13.04
C ILE A 247 -26.99 9.87 13.85
N VAL A 248 -27.17 9.94 15.17
CA VAL A 248 -27.24 8.76 16.05
C VAL A 248 -28.43 7.87 15.68
N SER A 249 -29.59 8.45 15.33
CA SER A 249 -30.75 7.67 14.86
C SER A 249 -30.48 6.94 13.53
N LEU A 250 -29.62 7.50 12.67
CA LEU A 250 -29.25 6.91 11.39
C LEU A 250 -28.14 5.86 11.50
N LEU A 251 -27.48 5.69 12.66
CA LEU A 251 -26.51 4.61 12.87
C LEU A 251 -27.15 3.22 12.83
N THR A 252 -28.47 3.12 13.01
CA THR A 252 -29.24 1.88 12.91
C THR A 252 -29.92 1.71 11.54
N ALA A 253 -29.59 2.53 10.55
CA ALA A 253 -30.15 2.42 9.21
C ALA A 253 -29.77 1.08 8.54
N PRO A 254 -30.61 0.53 7.64
CA PRO A 254 -30.33 -0.74 6.99
C PRO A 254 -29.19 -0.67 5.97
N SER A 255 -28.90 0.52 5.42
CA SER A 255 -27.86 0.71 4.40
C SER A 255 -26.49 0.90 5.05
N ALA A 256 -25.54 0.04 4.71
CA ALA A 256 -24.17 0.10 5.21
C ALA A 256 -23.44 1.40 4.80
N ALA A 257 -23.75 1.96 3.63
CA ALA A 257 -23.16 3.21 3.15
C ALA A 257 -23.58 4.40 4.03
N VAL A 258 -24.88 4.47 4.37
CA VAL A 258 -25.42 5.51 5.27
C VAL A 258 -24.80 5.36 6.66
N VAL A 259 -24.78 4.14 7.19
CA VAL A 259 -24.22 3.86 8.52
C VAL A 259 -22.74 4.23 8.61
N TYR A 260 -21.96 3.95 7.56
CA TYR A 260 -20.55 4.33 7.47
C TYR A 260 -20.37 5.86 7.42
N GLU A 261 -21.12 6.57 6.57
CA GLU A 261 -21.04 8.03 6.49
C GLU A 261 -21.56 8.71 7.76
N CYS A 262 -22.57 8.15 8.44
CA CYS A 262 -23.04 8.60 9.74
C CYS A 262 -21.95 8.50 10.80
N ALA A 263 -21.27 7.35 10.91
CA ALA A 263 -20.18 7.16 11.86
C ALA A 263 -19.01 8.13 11.57
N SER A 264 -18.65 8.30 10.30
CA SER A 264 -17.61 9.25 9.86
C SER A 264 -17.98 10.70 10.21
N THR A 265 -19.22 11.07 9.91
CA THR A 265 -19.75 12.40 10.22
C THR A 265 -19.80 12.64 11.73
N LEU A 266 -20.20 11.64 12.52
CA LEU A 266 -20.28 11.72 13.97
C LEU A 266 -18.91 12.01 14.59
N VAL A 267 -17.88 11.27 14.17
CA VAL A 267 -16.49 11.48 14.62
C VAL A 267 -15.99 12.87 14.22
N SER A 268 -16.33 13.34 13.01
CA SER A 268 -15.91 14.67 12.54
C SER A 268 -16.58 15.84 13.26
N LEU A 269 -17.76 15.64 13.84
CA LEU A 269 -18.56 16.71 14.46
C LEU A 269 -18.46 16.76 15.98
N SER A 270 -18.12 15.63 16.62
CA SER A 270 -18.14 15.47 18.07
C SER A 270 -16.97 14.63 18.58
N SER A 271 -16.20 15.20 19.52
CA SER A 271 -15.17 14.52 20.30
C SER A 271 -15.68 13.90 21.61
N ALA A 272 -17.00 13.99 21.87
CA ALA A 272 -17.59 13.42 23.08
C ALA A 272 -17.36 11.89 23.14
N PRO A 273 -16.89 11.33 24.26
CA PRO A 273 -16.56 9.91 24.35
C PRO A 273 -17.72 8.97 24.02
N THR A 274 -18.95 9.37 24.34
CA THR A 274 -20.16 8.61 24.00
C THR A 274 -20.39 8.52 22.49
N ALA A 275 -20.22 9.63 21.77
CA ALA A 275 -20.37 9.70 20.32
C ALA A 275 -19.28 8.88 19.59
N ILE A 276 -18.03 9.02 20.03
CA ILE A 276 -16.90 8.26 19.48
C ILE A 276 -17.09 6.76 19.72
N ARG A 277 -17.51 6.35 20.92
CA ARG A 277 -17.80 4.95 21.24
C ARG A 277 -18.92 4.38 20.36
N SER A 278 -19.98 5.14 20.12
CA SER A 278 -21.04 4.73 19.20
C SER A 278 -20.52 4.55 17.77
N ALA A 279 -19.74 5.49 17.25
CA ALA A 279 -19.15 5.39 15.92
C ALA A 279 -18.20 4.18 15.79
N ALA A 280 -17.33 3.96 16.78
CA ALA A 280 -16.41 2.83 16.79
C ALA A 280 -17.17 1.48 16.86
N THR A 281 -18.25 1.41 17.63
CA THR A 281 -19.13 0.23 17.69
C THR A 281 -19.75 -0.06 16.33
N THR A 282 -20.24 0.98 15.65
CA THR A 282 -20.77 0.89 14.29
C THR A 282 -19.71 0.40 13.30
N TYR A 283 -18.48 0.92 13.35
CA TYR A 283 -17.38 0.42 12.51
C TYR A 283 -17.06 -1.06 12.78
N CYS A 284 -16.99 -1.48 14.05
CA CYS A 284 -16.80 -2.89 14.38
C CYS A 284 -17.96 -3.79 13.89
N GLN A 285 -19.20 -3.30 13.91
CA GLN A 285 -20.34 -4.03 13.34
C GLN A 285 -20.22 -4.17 11.81
N LEU A 286 -19.87 -3.09 11.10
CA LEU A 286 -19.64 -3.11 9.66
C LEU A 286 -18.51 -4.07 9.25
N LEU A 287 -17.45 -4.12 10.05
CA LEU A 287 -16.31 -5.03 9.84
C LEU A 287 -16.74 -6.52 9.88
N LEU A 288 -17.75 -6.85 10.67
CA LEU A 288 -18.28 -8.20 10.81
C LEU A 288 -19.41 -8.52 9.80
N SER A 289 -20.28 -7.55 9.52
CA SER A 289 -21.47 -7.76 8.69
C SER A 289 -21.16 -7.77 7.20
N GLN A 290 -20.18 -6.99 6.74
CA GLN A 290 -19.89 -6.83 5.31
C GLN A 290 -19.13 -8.05 4.77
N SER A 291 -19.41 -8.43 3.52
CA SER A 291 -18.70 -9.51 2.83
C SER A 291 -17.51 -9.00 2.00
N ASP A 292 -17.56 -7.75 1.54
CA ASP A 292 -16.51 -7.16 0.70
C ASP A 292 -15.25 -6.85 1.52
N ASN A 293 -14.11 -7.39 1.08
CA ASN A 293 -12.82 -7.17 1.72
C ASN A 293 -12.37 -5.70 1.62
N ASN A 294 -12.68 -5.01 0.52
CA ASN A 294 -12.30 -3.60 0.34
C ASN A 294 -12.97 -2.71 1.38
N VAL A 295 -14.26 -2.96 1.64
CA VAL A 295 -15.01 -2.23 2.67
C VAL A 295 -14.42 -2.49 4.05
N LYS A 296 -14.06 -3.73 4.37
CA LYS A 296 -13.39 -4.06 5.64
C LYS A 296 -12.05 -3.37 5.81
N LEU A 297 -11.25 -3.28 4.74
CA LEU A 297 -9.95 -2.59 4.78
C LEU A 297 -10.12 -1.09 5.03
N ILE A 298 -11.10 -0.44 4.39
CA ILE A 298 -11.44 0.97 4.61
C ILE A 298 -11.91 1.19 6.05
N VAL A 299 -12.77 0.31 6.58
CA VAL A 299 -13.23 0.41 7.97
C VAL A 299 -12.07 0.24 8.96
N LEU A 300 -11.13 -0.69 8.68
CA LEU A 300 -9.92 -0.85 9.48
C LEU A 300 -9.00 0.39 9.43
N ASP A 301 -8.91 1.10 8.30
CA ASP A 301 -8.21 2.40 8.23
C ASP A 301 -8.84 3.42 9.17
N ARG A 302 -10.18 3.54 9.15
CA ARG A 302 -10.89 4.45 10.05
C ARG A 302 -10.73 4.08 11.52
N LEU A 303 -10.73 2.79 11.86
CA LEU A 303 -10.43 2.32 13.22
C LEU A 303 -8.99 2.65 13.62
N ASN A 304 -8.03 2.60 12.70
CA ASN A 304 -6.65 2.99 12.96
C ASN A 304 -6.49 4.50 13.16
N GLU A 305 -7.22 5.32 12.39
CA GLU A 305 -7.28 6.78 12.61
C GLU A 305 -7.91 7.13 13.98
N LEU A 306 -8.98 6.42 14.36
CA LEU A 306 -9.60 6.53 15.68
C LEU A 306 -8.67 6.08 16.81
N LYS A 307 -7.88 5.03 16.61
CA LYS A 307 -6.83 4.58 17.55
C LYS A 307 -5.83 5.68 17.85
N SER A 308 -5.38 6.39 16.81
CA SER A 308 -4.41 7.48 16.94
C SER A 308 -5.01 8.71 17.64
N SER A 309 -6.28 9.02 17.39
CA SER A 309 -6.94 10.22 17.92
C SER A 309 -7.57 10.02 19.31
N HIS A 310 -8.14 8.83 19.57
CA HIS A 310 -8.93 8.50 20.76
C HIS A 310 -8.55 7.13 21.35
N ARG A 311 -7.29 6.98 21.72
CA ARG A 311 -6.69 5.73 22.20
C ARG A 311 -7.46 5.08 23.36
N GLU A 312 -7.87 5.85 24.36
CA GLU A 312 -8.54 5.31 25.58
C GLU A 312 -9.84 4.58 25.26
N ILE A 313 -10.67 5.12 24.37
CA ILE A 313 -11.95 4.50 23.99
C ILE A 313 -11.69 3.22 23.17
N MET A 314 -10.67 3.25 22.32
CA MET A 314 -10.28 2.09 21.51
C MET A 314 -9.71 0.94 22.35
N MET A 315 -9.11 1.22 23.53
CA MET A 315 -8.67 0.17 24.46
C MET A 315 -9.84 -0.68 24.96
N ASP A 316 -10.99 -0.05 25.25
CA ASP A 316 -12.21 -0.75 25.69
C ASP A 316 -12.79 -1.63 24.57
N MET A 317 -12.51 -1.28 23.31
CA MET A 317 -13.08 -1.92 22.11
C MET A 317 -12.16 -2.94 21.44
N ILE A 318 -11.00 -3.24 22.03
CA ILE A 318 -10.00 -4.14 21.45
C ILE A 318 -10.57 -5.52 21.10
N MET A 319 -11.47 -6.04 21.94
CA MET A 319 -12.09 -7.35 21.74
C MET A 319 -13.07 -7.35 20.56
N ASP A 320 -13.74 -6.23 20.30
CA ASP A 320 -14.61 -6.06 19.12
C ASP A 320 -13.80 -6.04 17.83
N VAL A 321 -12.64 -5.35 17.84
CA VAL A 321 -11.69 -5.31 16.73
C VAL A 321 -11.13 -6.70 16.45
N LEU A 322 -10.72 -7.45 17.48
CA LEU A 322 -10.16 -8.80 17.33
C LEU A 322 -11.13 -9.82 16.71
N ARG A 323 -12.46 -9.59 16.75
CA ARG A 323 -13.42 -10.46 16.04
C ARG A 323 -13.21 -10.48 14.52
N ALA A 324 -12.54 -9.46 13.97
CA ALA A 324 -12.22 -9.39 12.55
C ALA A 324 -11.20 -10.45 12.10
N LEU A 325 -10.48 -11.08 13.03
CA LEU A 325 -9.59 -12.21 12.74
C LEU A 325 -10.33 -13.43 12.14
N SER A 326 -11.65 -13.50 12.35
CA SER A 326 -12.51 -14.50 11.71
C SER A 326 -12.56 -14.38 10.17
N SER A 327 -12.20 -13.22 9.62
CA SER A 327 -12.09 -13.02 8.16
C SER A 327 -11.05 -13.96 7.55
N PRO A 328 -11.30 -14.60 6.39
CA PRO A 328 -10.31 -15.47 5.73
C PRO A 328 -9.17 -14.70 5.05
N ASN A 329 -9.30 -13.38 4.85
CA ASN A 329 -8.29 -12.56 4.17
C ASN A 329 -7.12 -12.21 5.11
N LEU A 330 -5.88 -12.41 4.62
CA LEU A 330 -4.65 -12.20 5.38
C LEU A 330 -4.34 -10.72 5.66
N ASP A 331 -4.64 -9.81 4.75
CA ASP A 331 -4.40 -8.38 4.92
C ASP A 331 -5.28 -7.80 6.03
N ILE A 332 -6.55 -8.23 6.06
CA ILE A 332 -7.49 -7.88 7.13
C ILE A 332 -6.97 -8.39 8.47
N ARG A 333 -6.50 -9.64 8.53
CA ARG A 333 -5.91 -10.23 9.74
C ARG A 333 -4.66 -9.47 10.20
N ARG A 334 -3.78 -9.11 9.27
CA ARG A 334 -2.53 -8.36 9.56
C ARG A 334 -2.85 -7.03 10.20
N LYS A 335 -3.66 -6.22 9.52
CA LYS A 335 -4.04 -4.89 9.98
C LYS A 335 -4.83 -4.93 11.29
N THR A 336 -5.65 -5.96 11.49
CA THR A 336 -6.35 -6.19 12.78
C THR A 336 -5.35 -6.47 13.90
N LEU A 337 -4.36 -7.34 13.68
CA LEU A 337 -3.30 -7.63 14.66
C LEU A 337 -2.46 -6.39 14.95
N ASP A 338 -2.09 -5.60 13.94
CA ASP A 338 -1.30 -4.39 14.11
C ASP A 338 -2.02 -3.38 15.01
N ILE A 339 -3.30 -3.10 14.75
CA ILE A 339 -4.15 -2.23 15.59
C ILE A 339 -4.26 -2.80 17.01
N ALA A 340 -4.50 -4.10 17.15
CA ALA A 340 -4.66 -4.74 18.46
C ALA A 340 -3.38 -4.70 19.29
N LEU A 341 -2.21 -5.01 18.71
CA LEU A 341 -0.90 -5.04 19.37
C LEU A 341 -0.46 -3.67 19.91
N GLU A 342 -0.95 -2.60 19.32
CA GLU A 342 -0.74 -1.23 19.80
C GLU A 342 -1.67 -0.84 20.93
N LEU A 343 -2.88 -1.40 21.02
CA LEU A 343 -3.91 -1.10 22.03
C LEU A 343 -3.77 -1.91 23.33
N ILE A 344 -2.76 -2.78 23.42
CA ILE A 344 -2.54 -3.65 24.58
C ILE A 344 -2.11 -2.86 25.80
N THR A 345 -2.70 -3.21 26.95
CA THR A 345 -2.41 -2.69 28.28
C THR A 345 -2.33 -3.85 29.28
N PRO A 346 -1.75 -3.65 30.48
CA PRO A 346 -1.75 -4.69 31.52
C PRO A 346 -3.16 -5.09 31.98
N ARG A 347 -4.21 -4.33 31.64
CA ARG A 347 -5.60 -4.65 32.00
C ARG A 347 -6.30 -5.59 31.01
N ASN A 348 -5.96 -5.52 29.73
CA ASN A 348 -6.64 -6.29 28.67
C ASN A 348 -5.82 -7.47 28.12
N ILE A 349 -4.55 -7.56 28.50
CA ILE A 349 -3.61 -8.54 27.92
C ILE A 349 -4.07 -9.99 28.07
N ASP A 350 -4.64 -10.37 29.22
CA ASP A 350 -5.07 -11.75 29.47
C ASP A 350 -6.17 -12.19 28.50
N GLU A 351 -7.14 -11.31 28.23
CA GLU A 351 -8.24 -11.57 27.30
C GLU A 351 -7.76 -11.63 25.84
N VAL A 352 -6.86 -10.71 25.46
CA VAL A 352 -6.27 -10.66 24.12
C VAL A 352 -5.48 -11.94 23.85
N VAL A 353 -4.59 -12.34 24.77
CA VAL A 353 -3.77 -13.53 24.62
C VAL A 353 -4.61 -14.80 24.64
N LEU A 354 -5.65 -14.87 25.48
CA LEU A 354 -6.60 -16.00 25.44
C LEU A 354 -7.28 -16.13 24.08
N THR A 355 -7.63 -15.01 23.44
CA THR A 355 -8.22 -14.98 22.09
C THR A 355 -7.22 -15.44 21.03
N LEU A 356 -5.98 -14.93 21.07
CA LEU A 356 -4.91 -15.35 20.16
C LEU A 356 -4.60 -16.85 20.32
N LYS A 357 -4.57 -17.38 21.54
CA LYS A 357 -4.42 -18.83 21.78
C LYS A 357 -5.53 -19.65 21.12
N LYS A 358 -6.78 -19.23 21.27
CA LYS A 358 -7.93 -19.91 20.63
C LYS A 358 -7.78 -19.91 19.11
N GLU A 359 -7.36 -18.78 18.52
CA GLU A 359 -7.10 -18.69 17.08
C GLU A 359 -5.94 -19.62 16.65
N VAL A 360 -4.84 -19.66 17.40
CA VAL A 360 -3.70 -20.56 17.12
C VAL A 360 -4.15 -22.03 17.14
N VAL A 361 -4.93 -22.44 18.14
CA VAL A 361 -5.45 -23.82 18.22
C VAL A 361 -6.37 -24.14 17.05
N LYS A 362 -7.21 -23.20 16.59
CA LYS A 362 -8.04 -23.40 15.38
C LYS A 362 -7.19 -23.67 14.14
N THR A 363 -6.00 -23.07 14.04
CA THR A 363 -5.08 -23.34 12.92
C THR A 363 -4.48 -24.74 12.94
N GLN A 364 -4.58 -25.49 14.05
CA GLN A 364 -4.13 -26.89 14.12
C GLN A 364 -5.14 -27.86 13.49
N SER A 365 -6.44 -27.57 13.58
CA SER A 365 -7.51 -28.43 13.07
C SER A 365 -7.83 -28.27 11.57
N GLY A 366 -7.33 -27.21 10.93
CA GLY A 366 -7.65 -26.89 9.53
C GLY A 366 -6.53 -27.28 8.56
N GLU A 367 -6.75 -28.33 7.76
CA GLU A 367 -5.89 -28.78 6.66
C GLU A 367 -5.89 -27.80 5.48
N LEU A 368 -5.30 -26.61 5.64
CA LEU A 368 -5.07 -25.69 4.52
C LEU A 368 -3.66 -25.11 4.62
N GLU A 369 -2.85 -25.31 3.58
CA GLU A 369 -1.49 -24.75 3.43
C GLU A 369 -1.47 -23.21 3.61
N LYS A 370 -2.58 -22.52 3.32
CA LYS A 370 -2.77 -21.07 3.55
C LYS A 370 -2.81 -20.66 5.03
N ASN A 371 -2.94 -21.60 5.96
CA ASN A 371 -2.88 -21.32 7.39
C ASN A 371 -1.45 -21.13 7.90
N GLY A 372 -0.41 -21.50 7.12
CA GLY A 372 0.98 -21.37 7.53
C GLY A 372 1.40 -19.93 7.81
N GLU A 373 1.07 -19.01 6.91
CA GLU A 373 1.35 -17.57 7.06
C GLU A 373 0.53 -16.94 8.18
N TYR A 374 -0.77 -17.28 8.27
CA TYR A 374 -1.62 -16.78 9.36
C TYR A 374 -1.13 -17.25 10.72
N ARG A 375 -0.73 -18.52 10.83
CA ARG A 375 -0.13 -19.08 12.05
C ARG A 375 1.14 -18.34 12.43
N GLN A 376 2.03 -18.09 11.46
CA GLN A 376 3.24 -17.31 11.69
C GLN A 376 2.90 -15.91 12.26
N MET A 377 1.93 -15.21 11.67
CA MET A 377 1.49 -13.90 12.17
C MET A 377 0.93 -13.96 13.60
N LEU A 378 0.16 -15.00 13.93
CA LEU A 378 -0.35 -15.20 15.29
C LEU A 378 0.78 -15.49 16.29
N VAL A 379 1.76 -16.32 15.91
CA VAL A 379 2.94 -16.62 16.74
C VAL A 379 3.74 -15.34 17.00
N GLN A 380 3.99 -14.52 15.97
CA GLN A 380 4.69 -13.25 16.11
C GLN A 380 3.92 -12.25 16.99
N ALA A 381 2.59 -12.22 16.90
CA ALA A 381 1.75 -11.41 17.76
C ALA A 381 1.84 -11.88 19.23
N ILE A 382 1.75 -13.19 19.49
CA ILE A 382 1.90 -13.76 20.84
C ILE A 382 3.31 -13.52 21.39
N HIS A 383 4.36 -13.66 20.57
CA HIS A 383 5.73 -13.31 20.93
C HIS A 383 5.81 -11.86 21.41
N SER A 384 5.30 -10.93 20.60
CA SER A 384 5.29 -9.50 20.93
C SER A 384 4.55 -9.20 22.24
N CYS A 385 3.41 -9.86 22.46
CA CYS A 385 2.65 -9.78 23.71
C CYS A 385 3.45 -10.26 24.92
N ALA A 386 4.08 -11.43 24.84
CA ALA A 386 4.84 -12.02 25.94
C ALA A 386 6.15 -11.28 26.24
N MET A 387 6.73 -10.60 25.25
CA MET A 387 7.89 -9.73 25.46
C MET A 387 7.53 -8.43 26.18
N LYS A 388 6.41 -7.80 25.81
CA LYS A 388 5.90 -6.61 26.50
C LYS A 388 5.40 -6.94 27.91
N PHE A 389 4.84 -8.12 28.12
CA PHE A 389 4.23 -8.56 29.38
C PHE A 389 4.75 -9.95 29.81
N PRO A 390 5.88 -10.01 30.54
CA PRO A 390 6.55 -11.28 30.90
C PRO A 390 5.69 -12.24 31.75
N GLU A 391 4.67 -11.75 32.44
CA GLU A 391 3.77 -12.58 33.28
C GLU A 391 3.00 -13.60 32.42
N VAL A 392 2.59 -13.18 31.23
CA VAL A 392 1.77 -13.97 30.31
C VAL A 392 2.56 -15.07 29.62
N ALA A 393 3.90 -14.92 29.52
CA ALA A 393 4.81 -15.90 28.93
C ALA A 393 4.58 -17.32 29.47
N SER A 394 4.37 -17.45 30.78
CA SER A 394 4.12 -18.73 31.46
C SER A 394 2.93 -19.51 30.88
N THR A 395 1.95 -18.79 30.33
CA THR A 395 0.71 -19.38 29.84
C THR A 395 0.77 -19.76 28.36
N VAL A 396 1.70 -19.17 27.58
CA VAL A 396 1.79 -19.35 26.11
C VAL A 396 2.93 -20.25 25.67
N VAL A 397 4.02 -20.33 26.43
CA VAL A 397 5.27 -20.99 26.00
C VAL A 397 5.06 -22.47 25.67
N HIS A 398 4.38 -23.23 26.52
CA HIS A 398 4.16 -24.66 26.27
C HIS A 398 3.30 -24.92 25.04
N LEU A 399 2.29 -24.09 24.78
CA LEU A 399 1.46 -24.17 23.58
C LEU A 399 2.28 -23.90 22.32
N LEU A 400 3.15 -22.88 22.37
CA LEU A 400 3.99 -22.53 21.23
C LEU A 400 5.04 -23.62 20.93
N MET A 401 5.57 -24.29 21.95
CA MET A 401 6.55 -25.37 21.77
C MET A 401 6.01 -26.56 20.97
N ASP A 402 4.69 -26.80 20.95
CA ASP A 402 4.07 -27.84 20.12
C ASP A 402 4.24 -27.56 18.61
N PHE A 403 4.53 -26.31 18.23
CA PHE A 403 4.79 -25.91 16.84
C PHE A 403 6.26 -25.98 16.43
N LEU A 404 7.17 -26.46 17.30
CA LEU A 404 8.59 -26.66 16.94
C LEU A 404 8.77 -27.75 15.85
N GLY A 405 7.85 -28.70 15.76
CA GLY A 405 7.81 -29.76 14.75
C GLY A 405 6.94 -29.45 13.53
N ASP A 406 6.45 -28.22 13.39
CA ASP A 406 5.52 -27.82 12.33
C ASP A 406 6.19 -27.89 10.93
N SER A 407 5.38 -28.08 9.89
CA SER A 407 5.85 -28.13 8.49
C SER A 407 6.29 -26.75 8.00
N ASN A 408 5.71 -25.67 8.54
CA ASN A 408 6.14 -24.31 8.25
C ASN A 408 7.42 -23.95 9.03
N VAL A 409 8.56 -24.02 8.34
CA VAL A 409 9.89 -23.71 8.89
C VAL A 409 9.96 -22.29 9.46
N ALA A 410 9.30 -21.30 8.86
CA ALA A 410 9.35 -19.91 9.32
C ALA A 410 8.67 -19.76 10.70
N SER A 411 7.48 -20.36 10.87
CA SER A 411 6.79 -20.38 12.16
C SER A 411 7.61 -21.10 13.24
N ALA A 412 8.21 -22.25 12.91
CA ALA A 412 9.05 -22.99 13.85
C ALA A 412 10.33 -22.22 14.27
N ILE A 413 10.91 -21.43 13.36
CA ILE A 413 12.03 -20.53 13.66
C ILE A 413 11.59 -19.44 14.64
N ASP A 414 10.46 -18.78 14.40
CA ASP A 414 9.95 -17.73 15.28
C ASP A 414 9.67 -18.29 16.69
N VAL A 415 9.09 -19.49 16.79
CA VAL A 415 8.86 -20.19 18.06
C VAL A 415 10.18 -20.50 18.79
N VAL A 416 11.19 -21.07 18.13
CA VAL A 416 12.43 -21.43 18.84
C VAL A 416 13.22 -20.20 19.28
N LEU A 417 13.18 -19.11 18.50
CA LEU A 417 13.78 -17.83 18.88
C LEU A 417 13.05 -17.21 20.07
N PHE A 418 11.72 -17.31 20.11
CA PHE A 418 10.91 -16.91 21.26
C PHE A 418 11.28 -17.69 22.53
N VAL A 419 11.37 -19.03 22.44
CA VAL A 419 11.78 -19.88 23.57
C VAL A 419 13.19 -19.51 24.05
N ARG A 420 14.11 -19.21 23.12
CA ARG A 420 15.47 -18.77 23.42
C ARG A 420 15.52 -17.45 24.19
N GLU A 421 14.61 -16.52 23.90
CA GLU A 421 14.53 -15.23 24.58
C GLU A 421 13.86 -15.35 25.96
N ILE A 422 12.83 -16.19 26.09
CA ILE A 422 12.11 -16.40 27.35
C ILE A 422 12.93 -17.15 28.39
N ILE A 423 13.70 -18.16 27.97
CA ILE A 423 14.48 -18.95 28.92
C ILE A 423 15.51 -18.07 29.67
N GLU A 424 16.01 -17.02 29.02
CA GLU A 424 16.90 -16.05 29.66
C GLU A 424 16.12 -15.07 30.54
N THR A 425 15.05 -14.47 30.02
CA THR A 425 14.27 -13.40 30.69
C THR A 425 13.44 -13.90 31.88
N ASN A 426 12.96 -15.15 31.87
CA ASN A 426 12.13 -15.70 32.94
C ASN A 426 12.73 -16.98 33.57
N PRO A 427 13.58 -16.84 34.61
CA PRO A 427 14.28 -17.97 35.22
C PRO A 427 13.38 -19.07 35.80
N LYS A 428 12.15 -18.73 36.21
CA LYS A 428 11.21 -19.67 36.84
C LYS A 428 10.73 -20.76 35.89
N LEU A 429 10.69 -20.47 34.58
CA LEU A 429 10.19 -21.40 33.56
C LEU A 429 11.28 -22.31 32.99
N ARG A 430 12.57 -22.07 33.30
CA ARG A 430 13.72 -22.75 32.68
C ARG A 430 13.61 -24.28 32.72
N VAL A 431 13.39 -24.84 33.91
CA VAL A 431 13.30 -26.29 34.09
C VAL A 431 12.18 -26.87 33.23
N SER A 432 11.00 -26.24 33.26
CA SER A 432 9.83 -26.69 32.51
C SER A 432 10.04 -26.61 30.99
N ILE A 433 10.68 -25.54 30.50
CA ILE A 433 11.04 -25.38 29.09
C ILE A 433 12.04 -26.45 28.66
N ILE A 434 13.09 -26.71 29.45
CA ILE A 434 14.11 -27.71 29.11
C ILE A 434 13.48 -29.11 29.04
N THR A 435 12.71 -29.51 30.06
CA THR A 435 12.04 -30.82 30.06
C THR A 435 11.16 -30.98 28.83
N ARG A 436 10.31 -29.99 28.52
CA ARG A 436 9.45 -30.04 27.34
C ARG A 436 10.23 -30.02 26.02
N LEU A 437 11.34 -29.29 25.95
CA LEU A 437 12.18 -29.23 24.75
C LEU A 437 12.85 -30.56 24.48
N LEU A 438 13.34 -31.24 25.54
CA LEU A 438 13.91 -32.58 25.44
C LEU A 438 12.86 -33.61 25.00
N ASP A 439 11.64 -33.52 25.53
CA ASP A 439 10.52 -34.38 25.13
C ASP A 439 10.12 -34.14 23.67
N THR A 440 10.08 -32.89 23.20
CA THR A 440 9.63 -32.56 21.83
C THR A 440 10.75 -32.63 20.79
N PHE A 441 12.00 -32.79 21.20
CA PHE A 441 13.17 -32.64 20.32
C PHE A 441 13.12 -33.58 19.10
N TYR A 442 12.60 -34.79 19.24
CA TYR A 442 12.48 -35.78 18.15
C TYR A 442 11.52 -35.35 17.03
N GLN A 443 10.62 -34.40 17.30
CA GLN A 443 9.61 -33.92 16.35
C GLN A 443 10.17 -32.85 15.39
N ILE A 444 11.29 -32.21 15.76
CA ILE A 444 11.86 -31.10 15.00
C ILE A 444 12.52 -31.64 13.72
N ARG A 445 12.05 -31.18 12.55
CA ARG A 445 12.56 -31.62 11.24
C ARG A 445 13.47 -30.58 10.56
N ALA A 446 13.44 -29.32 10.99
CA ALA A 446 14.19 -28.26 10.36
C ALA A 446 15.56 -28.06 11.02
N ALA A 447 16.65 -28.11 10.23
CA ALA A 447 18.02 -28.01 10.74
C ALA A 447 18.28 -26.72 11.53
N ARG A 448 17.85 -25.55 11.03
CA ARG A 448 17.98 -24.26 11.73
C ARG A 448 17.29 -24.24 13.09
N VAL A 449 16.12 -24.87 13.20
CA VAL A 449 15.36 -24.98 14.46
C VAL A 449 16.08 -25.92 15.42
N CYS A 450 16.56 -27.07 14.93
CA CYS A 450 17.40 -27.98 15.69
C CYS A 450 18.67 -27.29 16.23
N SER A 451 19.35 -26.49 15.43
CA SER A 451 20.56 -25.77 15.88
C SER A 451 20.27 -24.83 17.05
N CYS A 452 19.15 -24.10 17.00
CA CYS A 452 18.74 -23.20 18.08
C CYS A 452 18.32 -24.00 19.33
N ALA A 453 17.55 -25.08 19.16
CA ALA A 453 17.16 -25.96 20.26
C ALA A 453 18.37 -26.61 20.95
N LEU A 454 19.35 -27.10 20.18
CA LEU A 454 20.61 -27.64 20.70
C LEU A 454 21.41 -26.59 21.47
N TRP A 455 21.46 -25.36 20.98
CA TRP A 455 22.07 -24.25 21.72
C TRP A 455 21.38 -24.02 23.07
N ILE A 456 20.04 -24.05 23.13
CA ILE A 456 19.29 -23.91 24.38
C ILE A 456 19.62 -25.05 25.35
N ILE A 457 19.64 -26.30 24.87
CA ILE A 457 19.98 -27.48 25.69
C ILE A 457 21.42 -27.34 26.23
N GLY A 458 22.38 -27.05 25.36
CA GLY A 458 23.79 -26.88 25.73
C GLY A 458 24.04 -25.72 26.68
N GLU A 459 23.23 -24.66 26.62
CA GLU A 459 23.38 -23.47 27.45
C GLU A 459 22.58 -23.50 28.74
N TYR A 460 21.46 -24.20 28.84
CA TYR A 460 20.59 -24.10 30.03
C TYR A 460 20.40 -25.41 30.82
N CYS A 461 20.88 -26.56 30.34
CA CYS A 461 21.00 -27.76 31.17
C CYS A 461 22.06 -27.53 32.26
N LEU A 462 21.62 -27.40 33.52
CA LEU A 462 22.47 -27.08 34.67
C LEU A 462 22.48 -28.17 35.74
N SER A 463 21.36 -28.89 35.89
CA SER A 463 21.27 -29.99 36.87
C SER A 463 21.82 -31.29 36.31
N LEU A 464 22.25 -32.21 37.19
CA LEU A 464 22.79 -33.51 36.77
C LEU A 464 21.81 -34.27 35.87
N SER A 465 20.55 -34.31 36.27
CA SER A 465 19.47 -34.99 35.53
C SER A 465 19.23 -34.36 34.16
N GLU A 466 19.28 -33.03 34.05
CA GLU A 466 19.12 -32.33 32.76
C GLU A 466 20.28 -32.61 31.81
N VAL A 467 21.51 -32.61 32.32
CA VAL A 467 22.71 -32.86 31.52
C VAL A 467 22.74 -34.31 31.02
N GLU A 468 22.46 -35.28 31.89
CA GLU A 468 22.39 -36.69 31.50
C GLU A 468 21.25 -36.95 30.50
N SER A 469 20.07 -36.36 30.74
CA SER A 469 18.94 -36.44 29.81
C SER A 469 19.26 -35.80 28.47
N GLY A 470 19.87 -34.62 28.45
CA GLY A 470 20.29 -33.93 27.22
C GLY A 470 21.28 -34.76 26.38
N ILE A 471 22.30 -35.34 27.02
CA ILE A 471 23.25 -36.24 26.34
C ILE A 471 22.54 -37.48 25.80
N SER A 472 21.64 -38.08 26.58
CA SER A 472 20.87 -39.26 26.17
C SER A 472 19.96 -38.96 24.97
N THR A 473 19.22 -37.86 24.99
CA THR A 473 18.33 -37.44 23.90
C THR A 473 19.10 -37.19 22.61
N ILE A 474 20.25 -36.49 22.66
CA ILE A 474 21.09 -36.26 21.48
C ILE A 474 21.60 -37.59 20.92
N LYS A 475 22.09 -38.49 21.77
CA LYS A 475 22.56 -39.83 21.35
C LYS A 475 21.45 -40.65 20.70
N GLN A 476 20.26 -40.67 21.30
CA GLN A 476 19.11 -41.38 20.77
C GLN A 476 18.68 -40.84 19.40
N CYS A 477 18.74 -39.52 19.19
CA CYS A 477 18.38 -38.89 17.92
C CYS A 477 19.41 -39.13 16.80
N LEU A 478 20.69 -39.36 17.15
CA LEU A 478 21.74 -39.76 16.21
C LEU A 478 21.66 -41.25 15.84
N GLY A 479 21.10 -42.08 16.72
CA GLY A 479 21.00 -43.53 16.56
C GLY A 479 22.34 -44.24 16.72
N ASP A 480 22.40 -45.48 16.22
CA ASP A 480 23.60 -46.31 16.35
C ASP A 480 24.79 -45.78 15.53
N LEU A 481 25.96 -45.83 16.15
CA LEU A 481 27.26 -45.51 15.56
C LEU A 481 27.93 -46.83 15.09
N PRO A 482 28.76 -46.80 14.03
CA PRO A 482 29.19 -45.65 13.24
C PRO A 482 28.15 -45.20 12.20
N PHE A 483 28.21 -43.93 11.77
CA PHE A 483 27.36 -43.41 10.70
C PHE A 483 27.67 -44.04 9.32
N TYR A 484 28.88 -44.60 9.18
CA TYR A 484 29.41 -45.18 7.95
C TYR A 484 30.24 -46.42 8.30
N THR A 485 30.02 -47.53 7.59
CA THR A 485 30.88 -48.73 7.61
C THR A 485 31.48 -48.91 6.23
N VAL A 486 32.82 -48.92 6.14
CA VAL A 486 33.52 -49.35 4.91
C VAL A 486 33.23 -50.83 4.74
N SER A 487 32.48 -51.23 3.71
CA SER A 487 32.43 -52.63 3.31
C SER A 487 33.78 -53.00 2.70
N GLU A 488 34.55 -53.83 3.39
CA GLU A 488 35.69 -54.55 2.82
C GLU A 488 35.19 -55.56 1.78
N GLU A 489 35.07 -55.16 0.51
CA GLU A 489 35.11 -56.10 -0.61
C GLU A 489 35.97 -55.53 -1.73
N GLY A 490 37.28 -55.56 -1.50
CA GLY A 490 38.27 -55.68 -2.56
C GLY A 490 38.93 -57.05 -2.45
N GLU A 491 38.48 -58.01 -3.26
CA GLU A 491 39.30 -58.88 -4.11
C GLU A 491 38.58 -60.18 -4.54
N THR A 492 38.59 -60.42 -5.87
CA THR A 492 38.31 -61.67 -6.61
C THR A 492 36.85 -62.10 -6.85
N ASN A 493 36.25 -61.64 -7.96
CA ASN A 493 35.90 -62.54 -9.06
C ASN A 493 35.48 -61.80 -10.33
N ASP A 494 36.32 -61.94 -11.34
CA ASP A 494 36.10 -61.47 -12.71
C ASP A 494 35.20 -62.48 -13.44
N SER A 495 33.94 -62.11 -13.73
CA SER A 495 33.17 -62.71 -14.83
C SER A 495 31.97 -61.82 -15.22
N LEU A 496 32.22 -61.00 -16.24
CA LEU A 496 31.27 -60.44 -17.22
C LEU A 496 29.77 -60.70 -17.00
N LYS A 497 29.08 -59.76 -16.35
CA LYS A 497 27.73 -59.31 -16.73
C LYS A 497 27.61 -57.80 -16.48
N LYS A 498 27.48 -57.03 -17.57
CA LYS A 498 27.14 -55.59 -17.54
C LYS A 498 25.80 -55.41 -16.80
N PRO A 499 25.69 -54.54 -15.78
CA PRO A 499 24.40 -54.11 -15.29
C PRO A 499 23.89 -52.93 -16.12
N GLN A 500 22.64 -53.05 -16.58
CA GLN A 500 21.87 -52.05 -17.30
C GLN A 500 21.71 -50.78 -16.44
N GLN A 501 22.07 -49.62 -17.02
CA GLN A 501 21.59 -48.33 -16.54
C GLN A 501 20.08 -48.25 -16.74
N VAL A 502 19.32 -48.30 -15.64
CA VAL A 502 17.92 -47.88 -15.63
C VAL A 502 17.91 -46.37 -15.48
N ASN A 503 17.98 -45.67 -16.62
CA ASN A 503 17.65 -44.26 -16.70
C ASN A 503 16.15 -44.09 -16.43
N SER A 504 15.81 -43.52 -15.29
CA SER A 504 14.50 -42.90 -15.07
C SER A 504 14.70 -41.44 -14.69
N SER A 505 15.12 -40.64 -15.68
CA SER A 505 15.06 -39.19 -15.62
C SER A 505 13.68 -38.73 -16.10
N VAL A 506 12.84 -38.26 -15.17
CA VAL A 506 11.68 -37.44 -15.54
C VAL A 506 12.14 -35.99 -15.58
N THR A 507 12.41 -35.49 -16.78
CA THR A 507 12.64 -34.07 -17.05
C THR A 507 11.29 -33.39 -17.31
N VAL A 508 10.92 -32.41 -16.48
CA VAL A 508 9.81 -31.50 -16.81
C VAL A 508 10.40 -30.35 -17.63
N SER A 509 10.28 -30.45 -18.96
CA SER A 509 10.65 -29.41 -19.92
C SER A 509 9.42 -28.52 -20.21
N SER A 510 9.49 -27.23 -19.86
CA SER A 510 8.56 -26.22 -20.36
C SER A 510 9.11 -25.64 -21.67
N ARG A 511 8.48 -25.96 -22.81
CA ARG A 511 8.83 -25.41 -24.14
C ARG A 511 8.02 -24.13 -24.42
N ARG A 512 8.69 -23.01 -24.70
CA ARG A 512 8.09 -21.84 -25.36
C ARG A 512 8.72 -21.63 -26.75
N PRO A 513 7.94 -21.31 -27.79
CA PRO A 513 8.49 -20.97 -29.10
C PRO A 513 9.06 -19.54 -29.09
N ALA A 514 10.24 -19.35 -29.66
CA ALA A 514 10.87 -18.06 -29.92
C ALA A 514 11.14 -17.91 -31.42
N VAL A 515 10.87 -16.74 -31.98
CA VAL A 515 11.10 -16.42 -33.39
C VAL A 515 12.50 -15.83 -33.53
N LEU A 516 13.33 -16.43 -34.38
CA LEU A 516 14.68 -15.93 -34.68
C LEU A 516 14.60 -14.70 -35.60
N ALA A 517 15.68 -13.92 -35.67
CA ALA A 517 15.75 -12.69 -36.45
C ALA A 517 15.58 -12.87 -37.98
N ASP A 518 15.56 -14.12 -38.47
CA ASP A 518 15.27 -14.50 -39.86
C ASP A 518 13.79 -14.87 -40.11
N GLY A 519 12.93 -14.79 -39.08
CA GLY A 519 11.51 -15.10 -39.17
C GLY A 519 11.13 -16.57 -39.00
N THR A 520 12.10 -17.45 -38.69
CA THR A 520 11.83 -18.88 -38.46
C THR A 520 11.54 -19.17 -36.98
N TYR A 521 10.55 -20.02 -36.71
CA TYR A 521 10.16 -20.41 -35.34
C TYR A 521 11.08 -21.50 -34.80
N ALA A 522 11.75 -21.26 -33.67
CA ALA A 522 12.60 -22.23 -32.98
C ALA A 522 12.15 -22.44 -31.51
N THR A 523 12.29 -23.65 -31.00
CA THR A 523 12.00 -23.97 -29.59
C THR A 523 13.27 -23.94 -28.76
N GLN A 524 13.35 -23.04 -27.78
CA GLN A 524 14.48 -22.98 -26.83
C GLN A 524 14.12 -23.74 -25.55
N SER A 525 15.02 -24.62 -25.10
CA SER A 525 14.93 -25.29 -23.79
C SER A 525 15.95 -24.63 -22.88
N ALA A 526 15.52 -23.80 -21.94
CA ALA A 526 16.39 -23.21 -20.93
C ALA A 526 16.42 -24.11 -19.69
N ALA A 527 17.61 -24.53 -19.26
CA ALA A 527 17.83 -25.11 -17.94
C ALA A 527 18.12 -23.98 -16.97
N SER A 528 17.23 -23.78 -15.99
CA SER A 528 17.43 -22.83 -14.90
C SER A 528 18.25 -23.50 -13.80
N GLU A 529 19.46 -23.01 -13.52
CA GLU A 529 20.19 -23.36 -12.30
C GLU A 529 19.66 -22.53 -11.13
N THR A 530 18.63 -23.02 -10.44
CA THR A 530 18.43 -22.89 -8.98
C THR A 530 17.10 -23.53 -8.56
N ALA A 531 17.19 -24.71 -7.96
CA ALA A 531 16.38 -25.18 -6.84
C ALA A 531 16.85 -26.61 -6.55
N VAL A 532 17.54 -26.81 -5.42
CA VAL A 532 17.86 -28.16 -4.95
C VAL A 532 16.54 -28.82 -4.52
N SER A 533 15.91 -29.52 -5.45
CA SER A 533 14.86 -30.49 -5.13
C SER A 533 15.52 -31.66 -4.40
N ALA A 534 15.07 -31.92 -3.17
CA ALA A 534 15.49 -33.06 -2.37
C ALA A 534 15.37 -34.38 -3.16
N PRO A 535 16.26 -35.37 -2.96
CA PRO A 535 16.14 -36.65 -3.62
C PRO A 535 14.84 -37.34 -3.16
N ALA A 536 14.03 -37.77 -4.12
CA ALA A 536 12.86 -38.58 -3.83
C ALA A 536 13.28 -39.94 -3.25
N ILE A 537 12.99 -40.15 -1.96
CA ILE A 537 13.14 -41.44 -1.29
C ILE A 537 11.84 -42.23 -1.50
N VAL A 538 11.98 -43.46 -1.99
CA VAL A 538 10.91 -44.45 -2.14
C VAL A 538 10.22 -44.67 -0.78
N PRO A 539 8.90 -44.46 -0.65
CA PRO A 539 8.20 -44.63 0.61
C PRO A 539 8.00 -46.12 0.89
N GLY A 540 8.75 -46.68 1.85
CA GLY A 540 8.59 -48.09 2.18
C GLY A 540 9.23 -48.62 3.47
N THR A 541 10.32 -48.05 4.00
CA THR A 541 11.11 -48.78 5.05
C THR A 541 11.80 -47.94 6.13
N LEU A 542 11.43 -46.68 6.37
CA LEU A 542 12.14 -45.83 7.35
C LEU A 542 11.21 -45.06 8.30
N SER A 543 10.35 -45.76 9.04
CA SER A 543 9.47 -45.16 10.06
C SER A 543 10.10 -45.02 11.46
N SER A 544 11.43 -45.15 11.63
CA SER A 544 12.05 -45.09 12.97
C SER A 544 13.47 -44.52 13.07
N THR A 545 14.05 -43.93 12.02
CA THR A 545 15.39 -43.33 12.10
C THR A 545 15.32 -41.86 12.51
N GLY A 546 16.01 -41.49 13.60
CA GLY A 546 15.94 -40.18 14.26
C GLY A 546 16.09 -38.96 13.34
N ASN A 547 15.38 -37.88 13.69
CA ASN A 547 15.33 -36.60 12.98
C ASN A 547 16.72 -35.97 12.73
N LEU A 548 17.63 -36.07 13.70
CA LEU A 548 18.97 -35.52 13.62
C LEU A 548 19.85 -36.37 12.68
N ARG A 549 19.71 -37.70 12.73
CA ARG A 549 20.41 -38.62 11.84
C ARG A 549 20.04 -38.37 10.38
N SER A 550 18.75 -38.20 10.07
CA SER A 550 18.33 -37.93 8.69
C SER A 550 18.94 -36.63 8.15
N LEU A 551 18.97 -35.56 8.96
CA LEU A 551 19.50 -34.26 8.53
C LEU A 551 21.02 -34.28 8.29
N ILE A 552 21.76 -35.01 9.13
CA ILE A 552 23.22 -35.16 8.97
C ILE A 552 23.54 -36.06 7.77
N LEU A 553 22.78 -37.13 7.56
CA LEU A 553 22.92 -37.99 6.38
C LEU A 553 22.48 -37.30 5.07
N THR A 554 21.71 -36.21 5.14
CA THR A 554 21.44 -35.36 3.96
C THR A 554 22.58 -34.38 3.64
N GLY A 555 23.64 -34.31 4.47
CA GLY A 555 24.83 -33.51 4.23
C GLY A 555 24.88 -32.14 4.92
N ASP A 556 24.02 -31.88 5.92
CA ASP A 556 24.11 -30.65 6.73
C ASP A 556 25.22 -30.78 7.80
N PHE A 557 26.46 -30.52 7.41
CA PHE A 557 27.62 -30.59 8.30
C PHE A 557 27.70 -29.43 9.30
N PHE A 558 27.06 -28.29 9.01
CA PHE A 558 26.94 -27.20 9.96
C PHE A 558 26.13 -27.62 11.19
N LEU A 559 25.02 -28.34 10.99
CA LEU A 559 24.27 -28.95 12.10
C LEU A 559 25.14 -29.95 12.88
N GLY A 560 25.98 -30.74 12.20
CA GLY A 560 26.95 -31.64 12.83
C GLY A 560 27.97 -30.91 13.73
N ALA A 561 28.46 -29.75 13.28
CA ALA A 561 29.33 -28.90 14.09
C ALA A 561 28.59 -28.35 15.34
N VAL A 562 27.32 -27.95 15.20
CA VAL A 562 26.49 -27.50 16.34
C VAL A 562 26.25 -28.62 17.35
N VAL A 563 25.98 -29.84 16.89
CA VAL A 563 25.85 -31.02 17.77
C VAL A 563 27.14 -31.26 18.53
N SER A 564 28.28 -31.17 17.85
CA SER A 564 29.61 -31.34 18.47
C SER A 564 29.86 -30.28 19.55
N CYS A 565 29.61 -28.99 19.24
CA CYS A 565 29.71 -27.91 20.21
C CYS A 565 28.80 -28.12 21.44
N THR A 566 27.58 -28.59 21.20
CA THR A 566 26.59 -28.83 22.26
C THR A 566 27.02 -29.99 23.18
N LEU A 567 27.49 -31.10 22.59
CA LEU A 567 28.02 -32.23 23.35
C LEU A 567 29.26 -31.84 24.16
N THR A 568 30.18 -31.04 23.60
CA THR A 568 31.33 -30.53 24.34
C THR A 568 30.89 -29.71 25.56
N LYS A 569 29.92 -28.80 25.41
CA LYS A 569 29.38 -28.01 26.54
C LYS A 569 28.75 -28.90 27.61
N LEU A 570 27.93 -29.87 27.22
CA LEU A 570 27.28 -30.79 28.15
C LEU A 570 28.28 -31.66 28.91
N VAL A 571 29.33 -32.15 28.24
CA VAL A 571 30.41 -32.92 28.89
C VAL A 571 31.22 -32.07 29.85
N LEU A 572 31.57 -30.84 29.47
CA LEU A 572 32.27 -29.90 30.37
C LEU A 572 31.43 -29.57 31.61
N ARG A 573 30.10 -29.44 31.47
CA ARG A 573 29.18 -29.26 32.61
C ARG A 573 29.03 -30.52 33.44
N LEU A 574 28.98 -31.69 32.81
CA LEU A 574 28.95 -32.95 33.53
C LEU A 574 30.17 -33.09 34.45
N GLU A 575 31.33 -32.58 34.04
CA GLU A 575 32.53 -32.56 34.87
C GLU A 575 32.40 -31.65 36.13
N GLU A 576 31.58 -30.60 36.08
CA GLU A 576 31.31 -29.73 37.24
C GLU A 576 30.27 -30.33 38.20
N VAL A 577 29.30 -31.05 37.67
CA VAL A 577 28.12 -31.51 38.42
C VAL A 577 28.23 -32.98 38.87
N GLN A 578 28.96 -33.83 38.13
CA GLN A 578 29.08 -35.26 38.41
C GLN A 578 30.32 -35.55 39.29
N PRO A 579 30.15 -36.10 40.51
CA PRO A 579 31.28 -36.43 41.39
C PRO A 579 32.14 -37.60 40.87
N SER A 580 31.59 -38.48 40.02
CA SER A 580 32.30 -39.65 39.48
C SER A 580 33.03 -39.35 38.17
N LYS A 581 34.36 -39.29 38.22
CA LYS A 581 35.21 -39.14 37.02
C LYS A 581 35.05 -40.28 36.01
N ALA A 582 34.68 -41.48 36.47
CA ALA A 582 34.50 -42.63 35.59
C ALA A 582 33.31 -42.44 34.64
N GLU A 583 32.20 -41.89 35.13
CA GLU A 583 31.02 -41.63 34.30
C GLU A 583 31.27 -40.46 33.35
N VAL A 584 31.98 -39.41 33.81
CA VAL A 584 32.42 -38.31 32.93
C VAL A 584 33.27 -38.85 31.78
N ASN A 585 34.30 -39.65 32.07
CA ASN A 585 35.18 -40.23 31.04
C ASN A 585 34.42 -41.09 30.04
N LYS A 586 33.43 -41.86 30.50
CA LYS A 586 32.57 -42.68 29.64
C LYS A 586 31.75 -41.82 28.68
N GLN A 587 31.15 -40.73 29.18
CA GLN A 587 30.40 -39.79 28.34
C GLN A 587 31.33 -39.02 27.39
N THR A 588 32.53 -38.60 27.84
CA THR A 588 33.56 -37.95 27.00
C THR A 588 33.99 -38.85 25.85
N THR A 589 34.24 -40.14 26.12
CA THR A 589 34.63 -41.12 25.10
C THR A 589 33.51 -41.31 24.08
N GLY A 590 32.26 -41.38 24.56
CA GLY A 590 31.10 -41.46 23.67
C GLY A 590 30.92 -40.22 22.79
N ALA A 591 31.16 -39.01 23.32
CA ALA A 591 31.11 -37.77 22.54
C ALA A 591 32.23 -37.70 21.50
N LEU A 592 33.45 -38.10 21.86
CA LEU A 592 34.58 -38.19 20.92
C LEU A 592 34.29 -39.17 19.77
N LEU A 593 33.70 -40.33 20.07
CA LEU A 593 33.31 -41.31 19.05
C LEU A 593 32.27 -40.75 18.06
N ILE A 594 31.32 -39.95 18.54
CA ILE A 594 30.33 -39.29 17.68
C ILE A 594 31.04 -38.29 16.75
N MET A 595 31.91 -37.44 17.29
CA MET A 595 32.64 -36.43 16.52
C MET A 595 33.55 -37.05 15.46
N THR A 596 34.30 -38.10 15.80
CA THR A 596 35.15 -38.81 14.83
C THR A 596 34.33 -39.51 13.75
N SER A 597 33.20 -40.10 14.11
CA SER A 597 32.27 -40.72 13.14
C SER A 597 31.67 -39.68 12.19
N MET A 598 31.39 -38.45 12.65
CA MET A 598 30.92 -37.35 11.81
C MET A 598 32.00 -36.87 10.83
N LEU A 599 33.26 -36.75 11.28
CA LEU A 599 34.37 -36.40 10.41
C LEU A 599 34.62 -37.48 9.34
N GLN A 600 34.52 -38.75 9.71
CA GLN A 600 34.66 -39.87 8.78
C GLN A 600 33.54 -39.87 7.73
N LEU A 601 32.30 -39.60 8.12
CA LEU A 601 31.18 -39.43 7.19
C LEU A 601 31.45 -38.29 6.21
N GLY A 602 31.92 -37.14 6.71
CA GLY A 602 32.21 -35.95 5.90
C GLY A 602 33.39 -36.07 4.92
N GLN A 603 34.30 -37.01 5.18
CA GLN A 603 35.43 -37.35 4.30
C GLN A 603 35.13 -38.52 3.35
N SER A 604 34.00 -39.22 3.55
CA SER A 604 33.61 -40.35 2.71
C SER A 604 33.02 -39.90 1.37
N SER A 605 33.17 -40.71 0.32
CA SER A 605 32.55 -40.49 -0.99
C SER A 605 31.04 -40.77 -1.04
N TYR A 606 30.42 -41.06 0.12
CA TYR A 606 29.01 -41.43 0.22
C TYR A 606 28.06 -40.25 0.01
N LEU A 607 28.49 -39.03 0.37
CA LEU A 607 27.69 -37.81 0.23
C LEU A 607 28.09 -37.00 -1.00
N PRO A 608 27.15 -36.30 -1.65
CA PRO A 608 27.42 -35.54 -2.89
C PRO A 608 28.37 -34.36 -2.69
N HIS A 609 28.48 -33.83 -1.46
CA HIS A 609 29.41 -32.77 -1.11
C HIS A 609 30.25 -33.17 0.11
N PRO A 610 31.58 -32.94 0.08
CA PRO A 610 32.44 -33.14 1.25
C PRO A 610 32.13 -32.11 2.34
N ILE A 611 32.57 -32.40 3.57
CA ILE A 611 32.46 -31.46 4.70
C ILE A 611 33.11 -30.11 4.39
N ASP A 612 32.44 -29.03 4.77
CA ASP A 612 32.98 -27.68 4.66
C ASP A 612 34.11 -27.46 5.67
N ASN A 613 35.12 -26.66 5.28
CA ASN A 613 36.32 -26.44 6.09
C ASN A 613 35.99 -25.83 7.47
N ASP A 614 35.01 -24.93 7.57
CA ASP A 614 34.61 -24.30 8.84
C ASP A 614 33.99 -25.34 9.81
N SER A 615 33.08 -26.18 9.33
CA SER A 615 32.49 -27.26 10.15
C SER A 615 33.55 -28.29 10.55
N TYR A 616 34.48 -28.63 9.65
CA TYR A 616 35.60 -29.52 9.96
C TYR A 616 36.45 -28.94 11.11
N ASP A 617 36.90 -27.69 10.97
CA ASP A 617 37.75 -27.03 11.96
C ASP A 617 37.05 -26.88 13.32
N ARG A 618 35.73 -26.61 13.33
CA ARG A 618 34.93 -26.52 14.57
C ARG A 618 34.81 -27.86 15.28
N ILE A 619 34.58 -28.96 14.55
CA ILE A 619 34.50 -30.29 15.14
C ILE A 619 35.87 -30.70 15.70
N VAL A 620 36.96 -30.43 14.96
CA VAL A 620 38.32 -30.70 15.43
C VAL A 620 38.66 -29.86 16.68
N LEU A 621 38.22 -28.60 16.74
CA LEU A 621 38.36 -27.78 17.94
C LEU A 621 37.65 -28.40 19.14
N CYS A 622 36.42 -28.90 18.96
CA CYS A 622 35.66 -29.59 20.00
C CYS A 622 36.40 -30.84 20.52
N ILE A 623 37.00 -31.63 19.62
CA ILE A 623 37.82 -32.80 19.99
C ILE A 623 39.04 -32.37 20.81
N ARG A 624 39.78 -31.34 20.37
CA ARG A 624 40.96 -30.84 21.09
C ARG A 624 40.61 -30.35 22.50
N LEU A 625 39.45 -29.70 22.66
CA LEU A 625 38.98 -29.20 23.94
C LEU A 625 38.62 -30.32 24.92
N LEU A 626 37.96 -31.39 24.44
CA LEU A 626 37.64 -32.54 25.28
C LEU A 626 38.89 -33.33 25.69
N CYS A 627 39.94 -33.32 24.87
CA CYS A 627 41.22 -33.95 25.20
C CYS A 627 42.13 -33.09 26.09
N ASN A 628 41.95 -31.76 26.10
CA ASN A 628 42.76 -30.83 26.88
C ASN A 628 41.91 -29.70 27.49
N THR A 629 41.45 -29.93 28.72
CA THR A 629 40.54 -29.02 29.44
C THR A 629 41.31 -27.97 30.23
N GLY A 630 41.75 -26.90 29.56
CA GLY A 630 42.26 -25.72 30.26
C GLY A 630 41.14 -24.97 30.98
N ASP A 631 41.32 -24.65 32.27
CA ASP A 631 40.31 -23.94 33.10
C ASP A 631 39.84 -22.62 32.49
N ALA A 632 40.75 -21.86 31.86
CA ALA A 632 40.42 -20.59 31.22
C ALA A 632 39.48 -20.77 30.00
N VAL A 633 39.66 -21.85 29.24
CA VAL A 633 38.85 -22.13 28.05
C VAL A 633 37.47 -22.68 28.43
N ARG A 634 37.40 -23.44 29.53
CA ARG A 634 36.14 -23.91 30.12
C ARG A 634 35.22 -22.75 30.48
N LYS A 635 35.76 -21.73 31.17
CA LYS A 635 35.00 -20.52 31.53
C LYS A 635 34.42 -19.80 30.31
N ILE A 636 35.20 -19.69 29.23
CA ILE A 636 34.77 -19.06 27.97
C ILE A 636 33.58 -19.82 27.37
N TRP A 637 33.66 -21.16 27.32
CA TRP A 637 32.64 -22.00 26.70
C TRP A 637 31.34 -22.11 27.52
N LEU A 638 31.43 -22.03 28.85
CA LEU A 638 30.27 -22.18 29.75
C LEU A 638 29.60 -20.86 30.13
N GLU A 639 30.35 -19.76 30.24
CA GLU A 639 29.82 -18.47 30.74
C GLU A 639 29.75 -17.38 29.66
N SER A 640 30.79 -17.20 28.84
CA SER A 640 30.90 -16.03 27.95
C SER A 640 29.84 -16.01 26.85
N CYS A 641 29.42 -17.17 26.33
CA CYS A 641 28.32 -17.26 25.37
C CYS A 641 27.01 -16.72 25.96
N ARG A 642 26.65 -17.15 27.17
CA ARG A 642 25.42 -16.70 27.84
C ARG A 642 25.46 -15.22 28.19
N GLN A 643 26.59 -14.73 28.71
CA GLN A 643 26.76 -13.30 29.03
C GLN A 643 26.62 -12.40 27.79
N SER A 644 27.18 -12.82 26.65
CA SER A 644 27.06 -12.08 25.40
C SER A 644 25.62 -12.04 24.91
N PHE A 645 24.88 -13.16 25.04
CA PHE A 645 23.46 -13.21 24.69
C PHE A 645 22.61 -12.32 25.62
N ALA A 646 22.84 -12.37 26.93
CA ALA A 646 22.15 -11.52 27.89
C ALA A 646 22.38 -10.02 27.60
N LYS A 647 23.61 -9.64 27.24
CA LYS A 647 23.93 -8.25 26.84
C LYS A 647 23.20 -7.85 25.56
N MET A 648 23.18 -8.72 24.54
CA MET A 648 22.46 -8.48 23.29
C MET A 648 20.96 -8.24 23.54
N LEU A 649 20.34 -9.00 24.45
CA LEU A 649 18.94 -8.82 24.82
C LEU A 649 18.69 -7.50 25.56
N ALA A 650 19.57 -7.13 26.49
CA ALA A 650 19.49 -5.85 27.20
C ALA A 650 19.61 -4.65 26.23
N ASP A 651 20.56 -4.70 25.29
CA ASP A 651 20.76 -3.65 24.28
C ASP A 651 19.57 -3.56 23.31
N LYS A 652 18.91 -4.68 23.00
CA LYS A 652 17.69 -4.71 22.19
C LYS A 652 16.52 -4.05 22.91
N GLN A 653 16.26 -4.43 24.17
CA GLN A 653 15.20 -3.84 24.99
C GLN A 653 15.40 -2.34 25.21
N PHE A 654 16.65 -1.90 25.40
CA PHE A 654 16.96 -0.49 25.53
C PHE A 654 16.58 0.31 24.27
N ARG A 655 16.96 -0.18 23.08
CA ARG A 655 16.63 0.46 21.79
C ARG A 655 15.12 0.55 21.55
N GLU A 656 14.38 -0.54 21.81
CA GLU A 656 12.93 -0.55 21.67
C GLU A 656 12.25 0.46 22.62
N MET A 657 12.76 0.58 23.86
CA MET A 657 12.25 1.57 24.80
C MET A 657 12.55 3.01 24.37
N GLU A 658 13.73 3.29 23.81
CA GLU A 658 14.03 4.61 23.27
C GLU A 658 13.16 4.97 22.07
N GLU A 659 12.88 4.02 21.18
CA GLU A 659 12.01 4.23 20.03
C GLU A 659 10.57 4.54 20.46
N ILE A 660 10.05 3.84 21.47
CA ILE A 660 8.73 4.12 22.06
C ILE A 660 8.69 5.51 22.68
N LYS A 661 9.75 5.91 23.40
CA LYS A 661 9.87 7.27 23.98
C LYS A 661 9.91 8.35 22.90
N ALA A 662 10.67 8.12 21.83
CA ALA A 662 10.73 9.04 20.70
C ALA A 662 9.37 9.20 20.01
N LYS A 663 8.62 8.10 19.83
CA LYS A 663 7.25 8.13 19.27
C LYS A 663 6.26 8.84 20.20
N ALA A 664 6.40 8.69 21.51
CA ALA A 664 5.55 9.36 22.49
C ALA A 664 5.84 10.88 22.62
N GLN A 665 7.07 11.31 22.31
CA GLN A 665 7.45 12.72 22.29
C GLN A 665 6.93 13.49 21.07
N ILE A 666 6.40 12.82 20.05
CA ILE A 666 5.70 13.47 18.94
C ILE A 666 4.30 13.83 19.45
N SER A 667 4.19 14.96 20.14
CA SER A 667 2.92 15.57 20.50
C SER A 667 2.20 15.99 19.22
N TYR A 668 1.11 15.31 18.89
CA TYR A 668 0.19 15.73 17.83
C TYR A 668 -0.46 17.05 18.25
N ALA A 669 -0.09 18.17 17.61
CA ALA A 669 -0.88 19.39 17.67
C ALA A 669 -2.28 19.07 17.11
N GLN A 670 -3.32 19.42 17.86
CA GLN A 670 -4.69 19.13 17.46
C GLN A 670 -5.09 20.09 16.33
N PRO A 671 -5.90 19.68 15.35
CA PRO A 671 -6.41 20.58 14.30
C PRO A 671 -7.26 21.75 14.82
N ASP A 672 -7.75 21.63 16.06
CA ASP A 672 -8.50 22.66 16.80
C ASP A 672 -7.60 23.55 17.67
N ASP A 673 -6.28 23.30 17.71
CA ASP A 673 -5.35 24.24 18.33
C ASP A 673 -5.37 25.54 17.53
N LEU A 674 -5.85 26.59 18.19
CA LEU A 674 -5.99 27.91 17.60
C LEU A 674 -4.62 28.40 17.12
N ILE A 675 -4.50 28.71 15.83
CA ILE A 675 -3.40 29.53 15.32
C ILE A 675 -3.60 30.93 15.90
N ASP A 676 -2.91 31.22 17.00
CA ASP A 676 -2.97 32.53 17.63
C ASP A 676 -2.14 33.53 16.82
N PHE A 677 -2.83 34.42 16.08
CA PHE A 677 -2.21 35.55 15.41
C PHE A 677 -1.73 36.59 16.45
N TYR A 678 -0.53 36.38 16.98
CA TYR A 678 0.07 37.13 18.09
C TYR A 678 0.21 38.65 17.85
N HIS A 679 0.13 39.13 16.60
CA HIS A 679 0.17 40.56 16.29
C HIS A 679 -1.19 41.28 16.43
N LEU A 680 -2.29 40.57 16.69
CA LEU A 680 -3.64 41.15 16.70
C LEU A 680 -4.36 41.07 18.07
N LYS A 681 -3.76 40.48 19.12
CA LYS A 681 -4.33 40.47 20.47
C LYS A 681 -3.66 41.53 21.37
N GLY A 682 -4.51 42.40 21.95
CA GLY A 682 -4.08 43.43 22.89
C GLY A 682 -3.49 42.83 24.17
N ARG A 683 -2.22 43.16 24.44
CA ARG A 683 -1.45 42.70 25.60
C ARG A 683 -1.96 43.29 26.93
N ARG A 684 -3.02 42.70 27.49
CA ARG A 684 -3.35 42.88 28.91
C ARG A 684 -3.69 41.52 29.51
N GLY A 685 -2.79 40.97 30.34
CA GLY A 685 -3.16 39.91 31.29
C GLY A 685 -2.21 38.73 31.49
N MET A 686 -0.95 38.72 31.02
CA MET A 686 0.00 37.64 31.35
C MET A 686 0.94 37.99 32.50
N THR A 687 1.34 36.98 33.28
CA THR A 687 2.23 37.13 34.44
C THR A 687 3.71 36.95 34.05
N GLN A 688 4.60 37.58 34.81
CA GLN A 688 6.01 37.78 34.45
C GLN A 688 6.86 36.51 34.37
N ILE A 689 6.38 35.39 34.92
CA ILE A 689 7.09 34.08 34.88
C ILE A 689 6.80 33.34 33.57
N GLU A 690 5.61 33.50 32.98
CA GLU A 690 5.26 32.94 31.66
C GLU A 690 6.05 33.64 30.53
N LEU A 691 6.41 34.91 30.75
CA LEU A 691 7.24 35.71 29.84
C LEU A 691 8.71 35.25 29.78
N GLU A 692 9.27 34.66 30.84
CA GLU A 692 10.68 34.27 30.87
C GLU A 692 10.94 32.88 30.23
N ASP A 693 9.98 31.95 30.37
CA ASP A 693 10.06 30.64 29.69
C ASP A 693 9.73 30.75 28.19
N GLU A 694 8.80 31.63 27.78
CA GLU A 694 8.50 31.88 26.36
C GLU A 694 9.65 32.57 25.60
N VAL A 695 10.39 33.48 26.25
CA VAL A 695 11.56 34.14 25.63
C VAL A 695 12.70 33.15 25.40
N HIS A 696 12.84 32.10 26.23
CA HIS A 696 13.86 31.08 26.03
C HIS A 696 13.55 30.17 24.82
N ASP A 697 12.27 29.88 24.58
CA ASP A 697 11.84 29.11 23.40
C ASP A 697 11.81 29.95 22.13
N ASP A 698 11.48 31.24 22.21
CA ASP A 698 11.61 32.18 21.08
C ASP A 698 13.06 32.45 20.71
N LEU A 699 13.99 32.48 21.68
CA LEU A 699 15.42 32.62 21.39
C LEU A 699 15.95 31.38 20.67
N LYS A 700 15.50 30.16 21.05
CA LYS A 700 15.83 28.91 20.36
C LYS A 700 15.26 28.85 18.94
N ARG A 701 14.03 29.36 18.75
CA ARG A 701 13.36 29.43 17.45
C ARG A 701 14.00 30.49 16.54
N ALA A 702 14.44 31.62 17.09
CA ALA A 702 15.19 32.65 16.36
C ALA A 702 16.64 32.23 16.02
N THR A 703 17.24 31.31 16.77
CA THR A 703 18.56 30.72 16.47
C THR A 703 18.50 29.53 15.52
N GLY A 704 17.31 29.15 15.02
CA GLY A 704 17.15 28.14 13.98
C GLY A 704 17.33 26.69 14.43
N GLU A 705 17.19 26.39 15.72
CA GLU A 705 17.24 25.01 16.21
C GLU A 705 15.81 24.42 16.23
N PHE A 706 15.52 23.62 15.19
CA PHE A 706 14.31 22.80 14.98
C PHE A 706 13.01 23.52 14.56
N THR A 707 12.91 23.83 13.26
CA THR A 707 11.71 23.50 12.49
C THR A 707 12.11 22.75 11.22
N LYS A 708 11.54 21.55 11.04
CA LYS A 708 11.60 20.80 9.78
C LYS A 708 10.70 21.49 8.75
N ASP A 709 11.20 22.56 8.13
CA ASP A 709 10.65 23.09 6.88
C ASP A 709 11.52 22.58 5.73
N GLY A 710 11.18 21.39 5.24
CA GLY A 710 11.98 20.66 4.26
C GLY A 710 11.85 21.12 2.81
N ASP A 711 10.84 21.92 2.42
CA ASP A 711 10.48 21.96 1.00
C ASP A 711 10.25 23.31 0.32
N ASP A 712 10.11 24.45 1.00
CA ASP A 712 9.84 25.71 0.29
C ASP A 712 11.09 26.54 -0.04
N CYS A 713 12.12 26.56 0.83
CA CYS A 713 13.37 27.26 0.52
C CYS A 713 14.25 26.53 -0.51
N ASN A 714 14.08 25.21 -0.67
CA ASN A 714 14.83 24.41 -1.64
C ASN A 714 14.28 24.49 -3.08
N LYS A 715 13.05 25.01 -3.29
CA LYS A 715 12.42 25.06 -4.62
C LYS A 715 13.16 25.97 -5.60
N LEU A 716 13.71 27.09 -5.14
CA LEU A 716 14.42 28.05 -5.99
C LEU A 716 15.86 27.62 -6.31
N ASN A 717 16.48 26.80 -5.46
CA ASN A 717 17.81 26.23 -5.70
C ASN A 717 17.81 25.06 -6.70
N ARG A 718 16.62 24.61 -7.16
CA ARG A 718 16.44 23.43 -8.03
C ARG A 718 16.09 23.75 -9.49
N ILE A 719 16.14 25.04 -9.87
CA ILE A 719 15.92 25.46 -11.26
C ILE A 719 17.27 25.40 -11.99
N LEU A 720 17.35 24.55 -13.02
CA LEU A 720 18.53 24.37 -13.87
C LEU A 720 18.38 25.18 -15.15
N GLN A 721 19.32 26.09 -15.40
CA GLN A 721 19.36 26.84 -16.63
C GLN A 721 19.93 26.00 -17.78
N LEU A 722 19.13 25.76 -18.82
CA LEU A 722 19.50 24.89 -19.94
C LEU A 722 20.09 25.64 -21.14
N THR A 723 19.70 26.91 -21.35
CA THR A 723 20.26 27.75 -22.43
C THR A 723 20.78 29.08 -21.90
N GLY A 724 21.68 29.71 -22.66
CA GLY A 724 22.26 31.00 -22.30
C GLY A 724 21.29 32.16 -22.46
N PHE A 725 21.53 33.26 -21.74
CA PHE A 725 20.75 34.50 -21.91
C PHE A 725 20.96 35.19 -23.27
N SER A 726 21.88 34.70 -24.09
CA SER A 726 22.13 35.23 -25.45
C SER A 726 21.44 34.41 -26.53
N ASP A 727 20.84 33.27 -26.18
CA ASP A 727 20.20 32.38 -27.14
C ASP A 727 18.81 32.90 -27.56
N PRO A 728 18.40 32.67 -28.82
CA PRO A 728 17.09 33.10 -29.34
C PRO A 728 15.91 32.44 -28.61
N VAL A 729 16.12 31.26 -28.05
CA VAL A 729 15.17 30.52 -27.22
C VAL A 729 15.79 30.31 -25.84
N TYR A 730 15.12 30.83 -24.81
CA TYR A 730 15.53 30.62 -23.43
C TYR A 730 14.82 29.39 -22.86
N ALA A 731 15.54 28.50 -22.18
CA ALA A 731 14.99 27.34 -21.51
C ALA A 731 15.57 27.14 -20.11
N GLU A 732 14.68 26.88 -19.16
CA GLU A 732 14.98 26.51 -17.78
C GLU A 732 14.20 25.25 -17.43
N ALA A 733 14.76 24.38 -16.59
CA ALA A 733 14.14 23.14 -16.19
C ALA A 733 14.08 22.98 -14.68
N TYR A 734 12.98 22.39 -14.23
CA TYR A 734 12.73 22.02 -12.86
C TYR A 734 12.60 20.50 -12.76
N VAL A 735 13.40 19.88 -11.89
CA VAL A 735 13.44 18.42 -11.72
C VAL A 735 12.69 18.03 -10.46
N THR A 736 11.77 17.08 -10.58
CA THR A 736 11.07 16.45 -9.46
C THR A 736 11.26 14.95 -9.52
N VAL A 737 11.76 14.35 -8.44
CA VAL A 737 11.99 12.91 -8.36
C VAL A 737 11.01 12.31 -7.35
N HIS A 738 10.20 11.36 -7.82
CA HIS A 738 9.27 10.58 -7.01
C HIS A 738 9.62 9.10 -7.16
N HIS A 739 10.41 8.56 -6.24
CA HIS A 739 10.87 7.17 -6.24
C HIS A 739 11.54 6.78 -7.57
N TYR A 740 10.83 6.08 -8.46
CA TYR A 740 11.32 5.60 -9.76
C TYR A 740 10.95 6.50 -10.95
N ASP A 741 10.14 7.55 -10.73
CA ASP A 741 9.71 8.47 -11.78
C ASP A 741 10.35 9.86 -11.57
N ILE A 742 11.06 10.33 -12.60
CA ILE A 742 11.61 11.68 -12.69
C ILE A 742 10.73 12.49 -13.63
N VAL A 743 10.17 13.57 -13.12
CA VAL A 743 9.38 14.53 -13.90
C VAL A 743 10.22 15.77 -14.11
N LEU A 744 10.53 16.05 -15.38
CA LEU A 744 11.28 17.22 -15.82
C LEU A 744 10.29 18.24 -16.41
N ASP A 745 10.11 19.36 -15.72
CA ASP A 745 9.28 20.48 -16.19
C ASP A 745 10.20 21.53 -16.85
N VAL A 746 10.20 21.63 -18.17
CA VAL A 746 11.01 22.58 -18.96
C VAL A 746 10.16 23.77 -19.40
N THR A 747 10.50 24.97 -18.94
CA THR A 747 9.90 26.22 -19.42
C THR A 747 10.71 26.76 -20.57
N VAL A 748 10.09 26.90 -21.74
CA VAL A 748 10.70 27.42 -22.97
C VAL A 748 10.09 28.77 -23.30
N ILE A 749 10.94 29.78 -23.55
CA ILE A 749 10.55 31.16 -23.84
C ILE A 749 11.13 31.59 -25.18
N ASN A 750 10.25 32.00 -26.10
CA ASN A 750 10.67 32.62 -27.35
C ASN A 750 11.09 34.06 -27.08
N ARG A 751 12.37 34.40 -27.26
CA ARG A 751 12.87 35.78 -27.06
C ARG A 751 12.98 36.57 -28.36
N THR A 752 12.63 35.94 -29.49
CA THR A 752 12.65 36.59 -30.79
C THR A 752 11.33 37.32 -31.06
N LYS A 753 11.37 38.24 -32.03
CA LYS A 753 10.18 38.95 -32.53
C LYS A 753 9.42 38.17 -33.60
N GLU A 754 9.87 36.97 -33.92
CA GLU A 754 9.28 36.10 -34.93
C GLU A 754 8.56 34.92 -34.27
N THR A 755 7.56 34.38 -34.94
CA THR A 755 6.88 33.16 -34.50
C THR A 755 7.75 31.95 -34.81
N LEU A 756 8.08 31.17 -33.79
CA LEU A 756 8.80 29.91 -33.93
C LEU A 756 7.80 28.80 -34.24
N GLN A 757 7.95 28.14 -35.37
CA GLN A 757 7.12 27.02 -35.80
C GLN A 757 7.86 25.71 -35.59
N ASN A 758 7.12 24.62 -35.37
CA ASN A 758 7.67 23.29 -35.18
C ASN A 758 8.75 23.21 -34.08
N LEU A 759 8.60 23.99 -33.01
CA LEU A 759 9.52 23.93 -31.87
C LEU A 759 9.37 22.59 -31.16
N CYS A 760 10.43 21.82 -31.13
CA CYS A 760 10.49 20.47 -30.57
C CYS A 760 11.63 20.40 -29.55
N LEU A 761 11.32 19.89 -28.36
CA LEU A 761 12.32 19.55 -27.35
C LEU A 761 12.70 18.08 -27.51
N GLU A 762 13.93 17.83 -27.95
CA GLU A 762 14.50 16.49 -28.06
C GLU A 762 15.38 16.22 -26.85
N LEU A 763 15.04 15.20 -26.07
CA LEU A 763 15.80 14.76 -24.90
C LEU A 763 16.36 13.37 -25.17
N ALA A 764 17.59 13.15 -24.74
CA ALA A 764 18.27 11.87 -24.74
C ALA A 764 18.89 11.63 -23.35
N THR A 765 18.94 10.38 -22.94
CA THR A 765 19.39 9.97 -21.62
C THR A 765 20.60 9.06 -21.75
N MET A 766 21.59 9.24 -20.87
CA MET A 766 22.73 8.33 -20.71
C MET A 766 22.56 7.51 -19.42
N GLY A 767 22.87 6.22 -19.48
CA GLY A 767 22.67 5.27 -18.39
C GLY A 767 21.30 4.57 -18.42
N ASP A 768 20.90 3.98 -17.31
CA ASP A 768 19.63 3.22 -17.16
C ASP A 768 18.38 4.13 -16.96
N LEU A 769 18.37 5.30 -17.59
CA LEU A 769 17.22 6.21 -17.62
C LEU A 769 16.44 6.00 -18.91
N LYS A 770 15.12 5.78 -18.82
CA LYS A 770 14.25 5.58 -19.98
C LYS A 770 13.24 6.73 -20.11
N LEU A 771 13.38 7.52 -21.18
CA LEU A 771 12.38 8.53 -21.55
C LEU A 771 11.07 7.85 -22.00
N VAL A 772 9.94 8.23 -21.39
CA VAL A 772 8.63 7.64 -21.67
C VAL A 772 7.84 8.45 -22.70
N GLU A 773 8.09 9.76 -22.79
CA GLU A 773 7.38 10.67 -23.68
C GLU A 773 8.04 10.82 -25.06
N ARG A 774 7.19 10.97 -26.09
CA ARG A 774 7.64 11.27 -27.45
C ARG A 774 7.72 12.78 -27.68
N PRO A 775 8.65 13.26 -28.51
CA PRO A 775 8.78 14.68 -28.81
C PRO A 775 7.48 15.21 -29.46
N GLN A 776 7.01 16.36 -28.98
CA GLN A 776 5.84 17.07 -29.53
C GLN A 776 6.26 18.42 -30.13
N ASN A 777 5.62 18.80 -31.23
CA ASN A 777 5.89 20.06 -31.90
C ASN A 777 4.95 21.15 -31.37
N TYR A 778 5.52 22.30 -31.04
CA TYR A 778 4.82 23.47 -30.54
C TYR A 778 5.05 24.68 -31.45
N THR A 779 4.07 25.57 -31.51
CA THR A 779 4.22 26.88 -32.18
C THR A 779 4.20 27.95 -31.11
N LEU A 780 5.28 28.71 -31.00
CA LEU A 780 5.47 29.75 -29.99
C LEU A 780 5.41 31.14 -30.66
N ALA A 781 4.47 31.96 -30.21
CA ALA A 781 4.37 33.37 -30.61
C ALA A 781 5.58 34.18 -30.09
N PRO A 782 5.87 35.36 -30.66
CA PRO A 782 6.90 36.27 -30.15
C PRO A 782 6.72 36.55 -28.66
N GLU A 783 7.81 36.50 -27.89
CA GLU A 783 7.85 36.79 -26.43
C GLU A 783 6.93 35.91 -25.56
N SER A 784 6.40 34.82 -26.12
CA SER A 784 5.56 33.87 -25.38
C SER A 784 6.37 32.75 -24.73
N SER A 785 5.85 32.22 -23.63
CA SER A 785 6.41 31.07 -22.92
C SER A 785 5.48 29.86 -22.96
N LYS A 786 6.07 28.67 -22.90
CA LYS A 786 5.36 27.39 -22.81
C LYS A 786 6.09 26.46 -21.85
N GLN A 787 5.33 25.78 -21.00
CA GLN A 787 5.85 24.73 -20.13
C GLN A 787 5.66 23.37 -20.82
N ILE A 788 6.73 22.60 -20.91
CA ILE A 788 6.79 21.26 -21.49
C ILE A 788 7.18 20.29 -20.37
N LYS A 789 6.39 19.24 -20.17
CA LYS A 789 6.69 18.20 -19.18
C LYS A 789 7.28 16.98 -19.88
N ALA A 790 8.30 16.38 -19.28
CA ALA A 790 8.94 15.16 -19.76
C ALA A 790 9.09 14.16 -18.60
N ASN A 791 8.45 12.99 -18.73
CA ASN A 791 8.57 11.90 -17.75
C ASN A 791 9.68 10.91 -18.13
N ILE A 792 10.58 10.65 -17.18
CA ILE A 792 11.74 9.76 -17.30
C ILE A 792 11.66 8.71 -16.20
N LYS A 793 11.77 7.43 -16.58
CA LYS A 793 11.79 6.32 -15.64
C LYS A 793 13.21 5.89 -15.29
N VAL A 794 13.43 5.65 -14.01
CA VAL A 794 14.71 5.18 -13.46
C VAL A 794 14.66 3.65 -13.37
N SER A 795 15.57 2.97 -14.06
CA SER A 795 15.71 1.50 -13.96
C SER A 795 16.73 1.07 -12.93
N SER A 796 17.70 1.94 -12.59
CA SER A 796 18.85 1.63 -11.73
C SER A 796 19.28 2.84 -10.89
N THR A 797 20.08 2.62 -9.85
CA THR A 797 20.54 3.63 -8.88
C THR A 797 21.77 4.42 -9.37
N GLU A 798 22.08 4.37 -10.66
CA GLU A 798 23.23 5.07 -11.22
C GLU A 798 22.94 6.55 -11.46
N THR A 799 23.96 7.39 -11.30
CA THR A 799 23.88 8.81 -11.68
C THR A 799 23.64 8.92 -13.19
N GLY A 800 22.47 9.40 -13.58
CA GLY A 800 22.11 9.58 -14.97
C GLY A 800 22.38 10.99 -15.46
N VAL A 801 22.73 11.12 -16.74
CA VAL A 801 22.88 12.41 -17.41
C VAL A 801 21.80 12.53 -18.48
N ILE A 802 21.06 13.64 -18.47
CA ILE A 802 20.10 13.97 -19.51
C ILE A 802 20.70 15.10 -20.34
N PHE A 803 20.74 14.90 -21.65
CA PHE A 803 21.18 15.90 -22.61
C PHE A 803 20.09 16.08 -23.67
N GLY A 804 20.09 17.22 -24.36
CA GLY A 804 19.03 17.50 -25.31
C GLY A 804 19.28 18.74 -26.15
N ASN A 805 18.35 18.98 -27.06
CA ASN A 805 18.39 20.06 -28.03
C ASN A 805 16.97 20.55 -28.32
N ILE A 806 16.83 21.86 -28.53
CA ILE A 806 15.60 22.48 -29.02
C ILE A 806 15.77 22.74 -30.51
N VAL A 807 14.89 22.15 -31.31
CA VAL A 807 14.85 22.34 -32.77
C VAL A 807 13.64 23.20 -33.10
N TYR A 808 13.81 24.23 -33.93
CA TYR A 808 12.69 25.08 -34.37
C TYR A 808 12.93 25.63 -35.79
N GLU A 809 11.83 26.07 -36.42
CA GLU A 809 11.81 26.64 -37.77
C GLU A 809 11.31 28.09 -37.73
N THR A 810 12.01 29.00 -38.41
CA THR A 810 11.61 30.41 -38.56
C THR A 810 10.86 30.64 -39.86
N SER A 811 9.96 31.62 -39.89
CA SER A 811 9.00 31.82 -40.98
C SER A 811 9.64 32.16 -42.34
N ASN A 812 10.92 32.55 -42.38
CA ASN A 812 11.60 33.02 -43.60
C ASN A 812 12.59 32.04 -44.24
N VAL A 813 12.90 30.89 -43.62
CA VAL A 813 13.88 29.92 -44.17
C VAL A 813 13.49 28.49 -43.77
N LEU A 814 13.58 27.54 -44.70
CA LEU A 814 13.50 26.08 -44.44
C LEU A 814 14.69 25.53 -43.63
N GLU A 815 15.50 26.39 -43.01
CA GLU A 815 16.64 26.01 -42.20
C GLU A 815 16.18 25.73 -40.76
N ARG A 816 16.37 24.49 -40.32
CA ARG A 816 16.13 24.07 -38.94
C ARG A 816 17.24 24.62 -38.07
N THR A 817 16.87 25.51 -37.15
CA THR A 817 17.81 26.01 -36.15
C THR A 817 17.80 25.08 -34.95
N VAL A 818 18.98 24.76 -34.42
CA VAL A 818 19.15 23.85 -33.29
C VAL A 818 19.89 24.58 -32.17
N VAL A 819 19.30 24.59 -30.98
CA VAL A 819 19.93 25.09 -29.75
C VAL A 819 20.25 23.88 -28.88
N VAL A 820 21.53 23.67 -28.59
CA VAL A 820 21.98 22.57 -27.71
C VAL A 820 21.80 23.00 -26.25
N LEU A 821 21.23 22.11 -25.44
CA LEU A 821 20.98 22.35 -24.02
C LEU A 821 22.19 21.95 -23.18
N ASN A 822 22.37 22.58 -22.03
CA ASN A 822 23.30 22.12 -21.01
C ASN A 822 22.85 20.76 -20.44
N ASP A 823 23.83 19.93 -20.10
CA ASP A 823 23.61 18.63 -19.51
C ASP A 823 23.01 18.76 -18.09
N ILE A 824 22.01 17.93 -17.81
CA ILE A 824 21.36 17.82 -16.51
C ILE A 824 21.93 16.59 -15.81
N HIS A 825 22.70 16.82 -14.75
CA HIS A 825 23.19 15.77 -13.87
C HIS A 825 22.16 15.48 -12.78
N ILE A 826 21.67 14.25 -12.71
CA ILE A 826 20.78 13.80 -11.64
C ILE A 826 21.61 12.98 -10.64
N ASP A 827 21.78 13.53 -9.44
CA ASP A 827 22.28 12.76 -8.31
C ASP A 827 21.09 12.15 -7.55
N ILE A 828 20.99 10.82 -7.59
CA ILE A 828 19.93 10.07 -6.91
C ILE A 828 20.13 10.10 -5.37
N MET A 829 21.34 10.43 -4.89
CA MET A 829 21.67 10.42 -3.47
C MET A 829 20.83 11.40 -2.64
N ASP A 830 20.43 12.53 -3.23
CA ASP A 830 19.57 13.53 -2.58
C ASP A 830 18.13 13.04 -2.35
N TYR A 831 17.75 11.91 -2.95
CA TYR A 831 16.40 11.36 -2.94
C TYR A 831 16.29 10.05 -2.14
N ILE A 832 17.36 9.60 -1.49
CA ILE A 832 17.37 8.40 -0.64
C ILE A 832 16.96 8.77 0.80
N SER A 833 15.89 8.14 1.30
CA SER A 833 15.47 8.28 2.70
C SER A 833 16.02 7.15 3.59
N PRO A 834 16.44 7.42 4.84
CA PRO A 834 16.86 6.37 5.77
C PRO A 834 15.69 5.46 6.14
N ALA A 835 15.92 4.14 6.07
CA ALA A 835 14.98 3.11 6.51
C ALA A 835 15.61 2.19 7.57
N THR A 836 14.79 1.60 8.43
CA THR A 836 15.21 0.64 9.46
C THR A 836 14.68 -0.75 9.13
N CYS A 837 15.50 -1.79 9.29
CA CYS A 837 15.09 -3.17 9.14
C CYS A 837 15.58 -4.03 10.32
N ALA A 838 14.88 -5.12 10.61
CA ALA A 838 15.28 -6.07 11.65
C ALA A 838 16.48 -6.90 11.19
N ASP A 839 17.36 -7.30 12.13
CA ASP A 839 18.61 -8.02 11.85
C ASP A 839 18.43 -9.27 10.97
N VAL A 840 17.33 -10.02 11.15
CA VAL A 840 17.03 -11.23 10.37
C VAL A 840 16.64 -10.87 8.94
N ALA A 841 15.78 -9.86 8.78
CA ALA A 841 15.39 -9.36 7.47
C ALA A 841 16.59 -8.78 6.72
N PHE A 842 17.45 -8.03 7.41
CA PHE A 842 18.72 -7.53 6.89
C PHE A 842 19.61 -8.65 6.36
N ARG A 843 19.78 -9.76 7.11
CA ARG A 843 20.59 -10.90 6.68
C ARG A 843 20.01 -11.67 5.50
N ASN A 844 18.68 -11.77 5.40
CA ASN A 844 18.03 -12.38 4.25
C ASN A 844 18.21 -11.50 3.01
N MET A 845 17.92 -10.20 3.17
CA MET A 845 18.18 -9.18 2.15
C MET A 845 19.66 -9.19 1.70
N TRP A 846 20.60 -9.33 2.64
CA TRP A 846 22.04 -9.38 2.36
C TRP A 846 22.42 -10.47 1.34
N ALA A 847 21.73 -11.62 1.36
CA ALA A 847 22.02 -12.74 0.47
C ALA A 847 21.41 -12.58 -0.94
N GLU A 848 20.32 -11.84 -1.05
CA GLU A 848 19.60 -11.62 -2.32
C GLU A 848 20.15 -10.43 -3.13
N PHE A 849 20.93 -9.57 -2.49
CA PHE A 849 21.31 -8.27 -3.02
C PHE A 849 22.73 -8.26 -3.63
N GLU A 850 22.85 -7.82 -4.89
CA GLU A 850 24.15 -7.65 -5.58
C GLU A 850 24.95 -6.44 -5.06
N TRP A 851 26.22 -6.64 -4.72
CA TRP A 851 27.05 -5.71 -3.93
C TRP A 851 27.85 -4.68 -4.74
N GLU A 852 27.54 -4.48 -6.02
CA GLU A 852 28.52 -3.91 -6.97
C GLU A 852 28.73 -2.39 -6.87
N ASN A 853 27.79 -1.61 -6.33
CA ASN A 853 27.93 -0.13 -6.30
C ASN A 853 28.40 0.39 -4.93
N LYS A 854 29.71 0.60 -4.79
CA LYS A 854 30.32 1.27 -3.63
C LYS A 854 30.28 2.79 -3.82
N VAL A 855 29.44 3.49 -3.07
CA VAL A 855 29.42 4.96 -3.03
C VAL A 855 30.38 5.47 -1.95
N MET A 856 31.35 6.31 -2.32
CA MET A 856 32.29 6.93 -1.38
C MET A 856 31.66 8.16 -0.73
N PHE A 857 31.42 8.11 0.58
CA PHE A 857 30.95 9.25 1.37
C PHE A 857 32.15 10.00 1.97
N GLN A 858 32.16 11.34 1.93
CA GLN A 858 33.05 12.15 2.78
C GLN A 858 32.34 12.44 4.11
N PRO A 859 32.72 11.81 5.23
CA PRO A 859 32.04 12.03 6.49
C PRO A 859 32.45 13.39 7.08
N LEU A 860 31.48 14.27 7.29
CA LEU A 860 31.67 15.51 8.05
C LEU A 860 31.45 15.33 9.57
N LEU A 861 31.11 14.14 10.07
CA LEU A 861 31.05 13.88 11.53
C LEU A 861 31.33 12.41 11.89
N SER A 862 32.22 12.23 12.88
CA SER A 862 32.57 11.06 13.71
C SER A 862 32.62 9.65 13.08
N LEU A 863 33.79 9.01 13.22
CA LEU A 863 34.17 7.65 12.78
C LEU A 863 33.34 6.47 13.32
N HIS A 864 32.24 6.69 14.07
CA HIS A 864 31.44 5.61 14.68
C HIS A 864 30.17 5.22 13.91
N SER A 865 29.94 5.81 12.74
CA SER A 865 28.71 5.56 11.95
C SER A 865 29.04 5.22 10.50
N PHE A 866 29.68 4.08 10.26
CA PHE A 866 29.64 3.47 8.93
C PHE A 866 28.22 2.94 8.67
N LYS A 867 27.33 3.80 8.16
CA LYS A 867 26.07 3.39 7.54
C LYS A 867 26.38 2.98 6.10
N LEU A 868 26.51 1.68 5.86
CA LEU A 868 26.42 1.12 4.51
C LEU A 868 24.99 1.32 4.04
N LEU A 869 24.78 2.24 3.10
CA LEU A 869 23.50 2.46 2.44
C LEU A 869 23.47 1.62 1.15
N LYS A 870 22.42 0.82 1.00
CA LYS A 870 22.00 0.21 -0.26
C LYS A 870 20.56 0.64 -0.50
N CYS A 871 20.28 1.22 -1.67
CA CYS A 871 18.92 1.59 -2.09
C CYS A 871 18.10 0.34 -2.39
N MET A 872 16.80 0.41 -2.08
CA MET A 872 15.80 -0.61 -2.42
C MET A 872 15.41 -0.57 -3.89
#